data_AF-F0F634-F1
#
_entry.id   AF-F0F634-F1
#
_cell.length_a   1.000
_cell.length_b   1.000
_cell.length_c   1.000
_cell.angle_alpha   90.00
_cell.angle_beta   90.00
_cell.angle_gamma   90.00
#
_symmetry.space_group_name_H-M   'P 1'
#
loop_
_entity.id
_entity.type
_entity.pdbx_description
1 polymer ?
#
loop_
_entity_poly.entity_id
_entity_poly.type
_entity_poly.pdbx_seq_one_letter_code
_entity_poly.pdbx_strand_id
1 'polypeptide(L)'
;MSYLKFEKALMTNLQDSLPRELLRTNRSGAYSCSTIVDCNTRKYHGLLVVPVPGLDDDNHVLLSSLDPTVIQHGAAFNLGLHKYQSGNFSPQGHKYIREFDCDTVPTTVYRVGGVLLKKEVVFQHYEDRILIRYTLLDAHSQTTLQFRPFLAFRSVRQFTHENSVADRSYQEVDNGISTRMYAGYPSLFMQFSKSNVFHFEPYWYRGLEYPKEQERGYASNEDLYVPGYFEMNIRKGESIIFAASTAECHTSSLKSLFEKEVASRSPRDNFFHCLVNAAHQFHNRSKNDERYILAGYPWFKCRARDQFIALPGLTLSIEEQEYFELVMQTAEKGLREFMEGKPVSVNIYEMEKPDVPLWCIWAIQQYAKEAGKARCQERYGSLLRDIIDYLSSGGHPDLRLDANGLLYASAKGRAITWMNSTNNGKPVVPRTGYIVEFNALWYNALRFVASMEQESGHEARAAELEKTASKCKEAFVATFLNEYGYLYDYVDGRMIDWSVRPNMIFAVALDYSPLDQKQKRGVLDVCTRELLTPKGLRSLSPKSGGYNPMYVGPQTQRDLAYHQGTAWPWLGGFYLEACLKLYKQTRLSFVERQLVGYEDEMFNHCLSTLPELFDGNPPFCGRGAISFAMNVAEVLRTLELLEKYKY
;
A
#
# COMPACT_ATOMS: atom_id res chain seq x y z
N MET A 1 14.33 24.21 -4.29
CA MET A 1 15.12 23.04 -3.86
C MET A 1 14.22 21.84 -4.05
N SER A 2 14.75 20.72 -4.52
CA SER A 2 13.98 19.49 -4.67
C SER A 2 13.56 18.96 -3.30
N TYR A 3 12.35 18.42 -3.21
CA TYR A 3 11.79 17.95 -1.95
C TYR A 3 12.43 16.61 -1.58
N LEU A 4 12.45 15.64 -2.50
CA LEU A 4 13.04 14.32 -2.26
C LEU A 4 14.45 14.21 -2.87
N LYS A 5 15.39 14.96 -2.27
CA LYS A 5 16.80 14.95 -2.67
C LYS A 5 17.73 14.39 -1.59
N PHE A 6 18.65 13.52 -1.99
CA PHE A 6 19.68 12.96 -1.13
C PHE A 6 21.08 13.19 -1.71
N GLU A 7 21.94 13.80 -0.89
CA GLU A 7 23.31 14.14 -1.26
C GLU A 7 24.28 12.97 -1.02
N LYS A 8 25.49 13.06 -1.59
CA LYS A 8 26.54 12.04 -1.53
C LYS A 8 26.78 11.43 -0.15
N ALA A 9 26.75 12.25 0.91
CA ALA A 9 27.02 11.79 2.27
C ALA A 9 26.03 10.69 2.71
N LEU A 10 24.75 10.85 2.38
CA LEU A 10 23.73 9.83 2.67
C LEU A 10 23.84 8.64 1.71
N MET A 11 24.00 8.90 0.40
CA MET A 11 24.02 7.84 -0.61
C MET A 11 25.17 6.85 -0.40
N THR A 12 26.31 7.33 0.08
CA THR A 12 27.50 6.48 0.35
C THR A 12 27.45 5.75 1.69
N ASN A 13 26.54 6.12 2.60
CA ASN A 13 26.35 5.41 3.87
C ASN A 13 25.25 4.33 3.73
N LEU A 14 25.65 3.07 3.58
CA LEU A 14 24.71 1.96 3.43
C LEU A 14 23.80 1.73 4.65
N GLN A 15 24.20 2.15 5.86
CA GLN A 15 23.32 2.07 7.04
C GLN A 15 22.10 3.00 6.91
N ASP A 16 22.28 4.15 6.25
CA ASP A 16 21.21 5.13 6.03
C ASP A 16 20.48 4.87 4.70
N SER A 17 21.18 4.47 3.65
CA SER A 17 20.57 4.36 2.32
C SER A 17 19.82 3.04 2.09
N LEU A 18 20.27 1.91 2.63
CA LEU A 18 19.59 0.60 2.44
C LEU A 18 18.18 0.51 3.08
N PRO A 19 17.89 1.16 4.22
CA PRO A 19 16.54 1.18 4.75
C PRO A 19 15.54 1.92 3.87
N ARG A 20 16.00 2.83 2.99
CA ARG A 20 15.16 3.69 2.15
C ARG A 20 14.90 3.04 0.79
N GLU A 21 13.63 2.80 0.54
CA GLU A 21 13.12 2.14 -0.66
C GLU A 21 12.35 3.10 -1.55
N LEU A 22 12.18 2.69 -2.79
CA LEU A 22 11.39 3.41 -3.76
C LEU A 22 10.50 2.42 -4.50
N LEU A 23 9.20 2.71 -4.51
CA LEU A 23 8.19 1.94 -5.22
C LEU A 23 7.72 2.70 -6.46
N ARG A 24 7.59 2.00 -7.58
CA ARG A 24 6.91 2.46 -8.80
C ARG A 24 5.98 1.37 -9.27
N THR A 25 4.72 1.69 -9.53
CA THR A 25 3.72 0.70 -9.92
C THR A 25 3.17 1.04 -11.29
N ASN A 26 2.64 0.04 -11.98
CA ASN A 26 1.67 0.29 -13.03
C ASN A 26 0.26 0.02 -12.52
N ARG A 27 -0.71 0.33 -13.37
CA ARG A 27 -2.12 0.15 -13.10
C ARG A 27 -2.59 -1.30 -13.34
N SER A 28 -1.69 -2.28 -13.53
CA SER A 28 -2.02 -3.72 -13.64
C SER A 28 -1.65 -4.51 -12.39
N GLY A 29 -0.98 -3.88 -11.42
CA GLY A 29 -0.46 -4.52 -10.20
C GLY A 29 0.99 -4.97 -10.32
N ALA A 30 1.65 -4.72 -11.47
CA ALA A 30 3.09 -4.83 -11.58
C ALA A 30 3.80 -3.63 -10.94
N TYR A 31 5.04 -3.83 -10.55
CA TYR A 31 5.85 -2.80 -9.92
C TYR A 31 7.35 -2.99 -10.15
N SER A 32 8.07 -1.92 -9.86
CA SER A 32 9.51 -1.87 -9.65
C SER A 32 9.76 -1.37 -8.23
N CYS A 33 10.60 -2.08 -7.48
CA CYS A 33 10.94 -1.68 -6.13
C CYS A 33 12.36 -2.11 -5.77
N SER A 34 13.14 -1.18 -5.23
CA SER A 34 14.45 -1.44 -4.64
C SER A 34 14.80 -0.34 -3.64
N THR A 35 16.01 -0.37 -3.09
CA THR A 35 16.56 0.72 -2.29
C THR A 35 16.97 1.89 -3.17
N ILE A 36 17.14 3.08 -2.59
CA ILE A 36 17.60 4.27 -3.33
C ILE A 36 19.04 4.16 -3.88
N VAL A 37 19.75 3.09 -3.53
CA VAL A 37 21.08 2.72 -4.05
C VAL A 37 21.03 1.47 -4.93
N ASP A 38 19.85 1.07 -5.40
CA ASP A 38 19.60 -0.09 -6.28
C ASP A 38 20.07 -1.44 -5.71
N CYS A 39 20.23 -1.56 -4.39
CA CYS A 39 20.54 -2.82 -3.71
C CYS A 39 19.26 -3.49 -3.22
N ASN A 40 18.94 -4.66 -3.77
CA ASN A 40 17.78 -5.43 -3.32
C ASN A 40 18.02 -5.97 -1.89
N THR A 41 17.10 -5.73 -0.96
CA THR A 41 17.24 -6.15 0.46
C THR A 41 16.15 -7.11 0.94
N ARG A 42 15.16 -7.37 0.09
CA ARG A 42 14.05 -8.31 0.30
C ARG A 42 13.71 -9.01 -1.02
N LYS A 43 13.15 -10.21 -0.96
CA LYS A 43 12.76 -10.99 -2.15
C LYS A 43 11.68 -10.34 -3.03
N TYR A 44 10.97 -9.35 -2.49
CA TYR A 44 9.99 -8.54 -3.19
C TYR A 44 10.63 -7.41 -4.02
N HIS A 45 11.95 -7.19 -3.93
CA HIS A 45 12.63 -6.20 -4.76
C HIS A 45 12.93 -6.76 -6.15
N GLY A 46 12.89 -5.87 -7.14
CA GLY A 46 13.13 -6.17 -8.55
C GLY A 46 12.85 -4.95 -9.44
N LEU A 47 13.50 -4.91 -10.61
CA LEU A 47 13.23 -3.90 -11.64
C LEU A 47 11.91 -4.15 -12.36
N LEU A 48 11.57 -5.41 -12.64
CA LEU A 48 10.33 -5.80 -13.29
C LEU A 48 9.68 -6.95 -12.52
N VAL A 49 8.68 -6.59 -11.71
CA VAL A 49 7.89 -7.51 -10.88
C VAL A 49 6.44 -7.49 -11.34
N VAL A 50 5.95 -8.58 -11.92
CA VAL A 50 4.69 -8.58 -12.68
C VAL A 50 3.75 -9.70 -12.20
N PRO A 51 2.42 -9.52 -12.27
CA PRO A 51 1.50 -10.65 -12.12
C PRO A 51 1.69 -11.64 -13.28
N VAL A 52 1.66 -12.94 -13.00
CA VAL A 52 1.72 -13.99 -14.03
C VAL A 52 0.53 -14.95 -13.82
N PRO A 53 -0.70 -14.57 -14.22
CA PRO A 53 -1.92 -15.31 -13.88
C PRO A 53 -1.96 -16.76 -14.36
N GLY A 54 -1.11 -17.14 -15.33
CA GLY A 54 -0.97 -18.51 -15.79
C GLY A 54 -0.18 -19.43 -14.85
N LEU A 55 0.49 -18.88 -13.83
CA LEU A 55 1.25 -19.64 -12.85
C LEU A 55 0.53 -19.70 -11.50
N ASP A 56 0.30 -18.54 -10.90
CA ASP A 56 -0.38 -18.40 -9.61
C ASP A 56 -0.91 -16.95 -9.44
N ASP A 57 -1.44 -16.64 -8.25
CA ASP A 57 -1.93 -15.30 -7.91
C ASP A 57 -0.83 -14.39 -7.34
N ASP A 58 0.43 -14.80 -7.24
CA ASP A 58 1.50 -13.93 -6.77
C ASP A 58 2.06 -13.04 -7.89
N ASN A 59 2.85 -12.06 -7.48
CA ASN A 59 3.71 -11.34 -8.40
C ASN A 59 5.02 -12.13 -8.57
N HIS A 60 5.66 -11.98 -9.72
CA HIS A 60 6.91 -12.66 -10.05
C HIS A 60 7.98 -11.67 -10.45
N VAL A 61 9.19 -11.87 -9.93
CA VAL A 61 10.37 -11.09 -10.30
C VAL A 61 10.94 -11.69 -11.57
N LEU A 62 10.88 -10.97 -12.69
CA LEU A 62 11.52 -11.40 -13.95
C LEU A 62 12.94 -10.85 -14.03
N LEU A 63 13.07 -9.54 -13.84
CA LEU A 63 14.34 -8.82 -13.83
C LEU A 63 14.60 -8.27 -12.42
N SER A 64 15.62 -8.80 -11.76
CA SER A 64 16.02 -8.41 -10.40
C SER A 64 16.76 -7.08 -10.38
N SER A 65 17.79 -6.95 -11.20
CA SER A 65 18.58 -5.72 -11.37
C SER A 65 19.15 -5.62 -12.79
N LEU A 66 19.69 -4.45 -13.10
CA LEU A 66 20.48 -4.18 -14.29
C LEU A 66 21.72 -3.44 -13.83
N ASP A 67 22.89 -4.03 -14.01
CA ASP A 67 24.16 -3.50 -13.52
C ASP A 67 24.89 -2.78 -14.66
N PRO A 68 24.95 -1.42 -14.65
CA PRO A 68 25.73 -0.68 -15.62
C PRO A 68 27.21 -0.64 -15.22
N THR A 69 28.09 -0.72 -16.21
CA THR A 69 29.54 -0.54 -16.05
C THR A 69 30.02 0.52 -17.02
N VAL A 70 30.75 1.51 -16.52
CA VAL A 70 31.41 2.55 -17.32
C VAL A 70 32.83 2.11 -17.62
N ILE A 71 33.23 2.15 -18.89
CA ILE A 71 34.58 1.78 -19.32
C ILE A 71 35.24 2.98 -20.01
N GLN A 72 36.42 3.37 -19.50
CA GLN A 72 37.30 4.37 -20.12
C GLN A 72 38.76 3.89 -20.03
N HIS A 73 39.52 4.03 -21.11
CA HIS A 73 40.93 3.60 -21.19
C HIS A 73 41.15 2.13 -20.76
N GLY A 74 40.17 1.26 -21.01
CA GLY A 74 40.21 -0.15 -20.61
C GLY A 74 39.91 -0.42 -19.12
N ALA A 75 39.74 0.61 -18.29
CA ALA A 75 39.34 0.47 -16.89
C ALA A 75 37.81 0.40 -16.75
N ALA A 76 37.32 -0.61 -16.04
CA ALA A 76 35.90 -0.84 -15.81
C ALA A 76 35.46 -0.36 -14.41
N PHE A 77 34.40 0.44 -14.36
CA PHE A 77 33.80 0.94 -13.12
C PHE A 77 32.35 0.47 -13.03
N ASN A 78 32.12 -0.53 -12.19
CA ASN A 78 30.79 -1.11 -12.01
C ASN A 78 29.94 -0.27 -11.04
N LEU A 79 28.75 0.12 -11.50
CA LEU A 79 27.80 0.96 -10.78
C LEU A 79 26.74 0.17 -10.00
N GLY A 80 26.69 -1.15 -10.15
CA GLY A 80 25.81 -2.04 -9.40
C GLY A 80 26.19 -2.14 -7.92
N LEU A 81 25.24 -2.63 -7.13
CA LEU A 81 25.42 -2.91 -5.71
C LEU A 81 24.57 -4.12 -5.31
N HIS A 82 25.24 -5.18 -4.87
CA HIS A 82 24.58 -6.36 -4.31
C HIS A 82 25.16 -6.67 -2.95
N LYS A 83 24.30 -7.14 -2.05
CA LYS A 83 24.72 -7.75 -0.81
C LYS A 83 24.87 -9.24 -1.02
N TYR A 84 26.01 -9.78 -0.63
CA TYR A 84 26.30 -11.20 -0.58
C TYR A 84 26.42 -11.65 0.88
N GLN A 85 26.36 -12.96 1.08
CA GLN A 85 26.60 -13.59 2.37
C GLN A 85 27.94 -13.15 3.00
N SER A 86 28.05 -13.32 4.32
CA SER A 86 29.23 -12.89 5.12
C SER A 86 29.43 -11.37 5.15
N GLY A 87 28.39 -10.59 4.91
CA GLY A 87 28.41 -9.13 5.03
C GLY A 87 29.16 -8.40 3.91
N ASN A 88 29.37 -9.07 2.77
CA ASN A 88 30.10 -8.48 1.64
C ASN A 88 29.15 -7.69 0.72
N PHE A 89 29.59 -6.54 0.24
CA PHE A 89 28.94 -5.79 -0.82
C PHE A 89 29.84 -5.73 -2.04
N SER A 90 29.33 -6.24 -3.16
CA SER A 90 30.05 -6.26 -4.43
C SER A 90 29.04 -6.20 -5.58
N PRO A 91 29.26 -5.40 -6.64
CA PRO A 91 30.18 -4.28 -6.68
C PRO A 91 29.77 -3.19 -5.66
N GLN A 92 30.57 -2.12 -5.56
CA GLN A 92 30.34 -1.03 -4.59
C GLN A 92 29.93 0.27 -5.29
N GLY A 93 29.03 0.17 -6.28
CA GLY A 93 28.65 1.27 -7.16
C GLY A 93 28.05 2.49 -6.45
N HIS A 94 27.42 2.29 -5.28
CA HIS A 94 26.92 3.36 -4.42
C HIS A 94 27.98 4.42 -4.08
N LYS A 95 29.27 4.05 -4.06
CA LYS A 95 30.39 4.98 -3.82
C LYS A 95 30.53 6.06 -4.90
N TYR A 96 30.02 5.79 -6.10
CA TYR A 96 30.02 6.72 -7.22
C TYR A 96 28.78 7.60 -7.28
N ILE A 97 27.75 7.35 -6.47
CA ILE A 97 26.56 8.19 -6.46
C ILE A 97 26.93 9.55 -5.88
N ARG A 98 26.72 10.60 -6.68
CA ARG A 98 26.87 12.00 -6.27
C ARG A 98 25.60 12.51 -5.61
N GLU A 99 24.45 12.25 -6.23
CA GLU A 99 23.14 12.68 -5.74
C GLU A 99 22.04 11.76 -6.28
N PHE A 100 20.96 11.67 -5.51
CA PHE A 100 19.71 11.05 -5.90
C PHE A 100 18.58 12.07 -5.73
N ASP A 101 17.66 12.10 -6.68
CA ASP A 101 16.49 12.98 -6.71
C ASP A 101 15.26 12.17 -7.14
N CYS A 102 14.09 12.45 -6.55
CA CYS A 102 12.86 11.74 -6.88
C CYS A 102 11.64 12.68 -7.00
N ASP A 103 11.84 13.96 -7.31
CA ASP A 103 10.73 14.91 -7.47
C ASP A 103 9.82 14.48 -8.62
N THR A 104 10.31 14.44 -9.85
CA THR A 104 9.51 14.00 -11.01
C THR A 104 9.65 12.50 -11.23
N VAL A 105 10.89 12.07 -11.49
CA VAL A 105 11.27 10.67 -11.70
C VAL A 105 12.54 10.37 -10.93
N PRO A 106 12.72 9.13 -10.43
CA PRO A 106 13.94 8.72 -9.76
C PRO A 106 15.14 8.97 -10.67
N THR A 107 16.04 9.81 -10.21
CA THR A 107 17.19 10.30 -10.94
C THR A 107 18.42 10.11 -10.08
N THR A 108 19.42 9.40 -10.61
CA THR A 108 20.70 9.19 -9.93
C THR A 108 21.81 9.74 -10.80
N VAL A 109 22.68 10.57 -10.22
CA VAL A 109 23.86 11.08 -10.92
C VAL A 109 25.09 10.38 -10.34
N TYR A 110 25.81 9.67 -11.20
CA TYR A 110 27.06 9.00 -10.88
C TYR A 110 28.24 9.86 -11.30
N ARG A 111 29.29 9.90 -10.47
CA ARG A 111 30.59 10.49 -10.80
C ARG A 111 31.69 9.45 -10.69
N VAL A 112 32.31 9.13 -11.82
CA VAL A 112 33.39 8.15 -11.93
C VAL A 112 34.56 8.81 -12.67
N GLY A 113 35.62 9.19 -11.95
CA GLY A 113 36.70 9.96 -12.55
C GLY A 113 36.18 11.23 -13.25
N GLY A 114 36.43 11.35 -14.55
CA GLY A 114 35.93 12.44 -15.41
C GLY A 114 34.53 12.21 -16.00
N VAL A 115 33.86 11.09 -15.70
CA VAL A 115 32.52 10.77 -16.20
C VAL A 115 31.45 11.25 -15.23
N LEU A 116 30.44 11.94 -15.77
CA LEU A 116 29.19 12.26 -15.10
C LEU A 116 28.04 11.58 -15.86
N LEU A 117 27.47 10.53 -15.28
CA LEU A 117 26.41 9.73 -15.89
C LEU A 117 25.11 9.91 -15.11
N LYS A 118 24.04 10.34 -15.77
CA LYS A 118 22.69 10.44 -15.19
C LYS A 118 21.88 9.21 -15.56
N LYS A 119 21.22 8.59 -14.57
CA LYS A 119 20.25 7.50 -14.70
C LYS A 119 18.87 8.03 -14.31
N GLU A 120 17.86 7.83 -15.14
CA GLU A 120 16.45 8.16 -14.85
C GLU A 120 15.58 6.93 -15.07
N VAL A 121 14.67 6.62 -14.14
CA VAL A 121 13.85 5.38 -14.17
C VAL A 121 12.37 5.71 -14.28
N VAL A 122 11.65 5.04 -15.18
CA VAL A 122 10.20 5.19 -15.32
C VAL A 122 9.54 3.84 -15.52
N PHE A 123 8.47 3.58 -14.77
CA PHE A 123 7.63 2.40 -14.95
C PHE A 123 6.38 2.80 -15.74
N GLN A 124 6.18 2.23 -16.93
CA GLN A 124 5.16 2.67 -17.87
C GLN A 124 3.76 2.48 -17.27
N HIS A 125 2.85 3.42 -17.55
CA HIS A 125 1.45 3.21 -17.23
C HIS A 125 0.85 2.12 -18.13
N TYR A 126 0.15 1.15 -17.52
CA TYR A 126 -0.65 0.09 -18.18
C TYR A 126 0.09 -0.99 -18.98
N GLU A 127 1.39 -0.85 -19.20
CA GLU A 127 2.23 -1.89 -19.76
C GLU A 127 3.17 -2.41 -18.69
N ASP A 128 3.47 -3.71 -18.72
CA ASP A 128 4.47 -4.32 -17.86
C ASP A 128 5.87 -4.02 -18.42
N ARG A 129 6.25 -2.74 -18.38
CA ARG A 129 7.49 -2.21 -18.96
C ARG A 129 8.15 -1.21 -18.05
N ILE A 130 9.43 -1.46 -17.75
CA ILE A 130 10.32 -0.48 -17.14
C ILE A 130 11.24 0.13 -18.19
N LEU A 131 11.40 1.45 -18.12
CA LEU A 131 12.30 2.24 -18.96
C LEU A 131 13.38 2.88 -18.10
N ILE A 132 14.63 2.79 -18.54
CA ILE A 132 15.77 3.41 -17.85
C ILE A 132 16.57 4.21 -18.86
N ARG A 133 16.66 5.54 -18.66
CA ARG A 133 17.46 6.44 -19.49
C ARG A 133 18.80 6.71 -18.85
N TYR A 134 19.87 6.48 -19.60
CA TYR A 134 21.24 6.84 -19.23
C TYR A 134 21.69 8.00 -20.12
N THR A 135 22.00 9.15 -19.52
CA THR A 135 22.53 10.33 -20.23
C THR A 135 23.96 10.59 -19.78
N LEU A 136 24.90 10.62 -20.73
CA LEU A 136 26.27 11.02 -20.44
C LEU A 136 26.36 12.55 -20.40
N LEU A 137 26.30 13.13 -19.20
CA LEU A 137 26.33 14.58 -19.01
C LEU A 137 27.71 15.15 -19.33
N ASP A 138 28.76 14.46 -18.90
CA ASP A 138 30.13 14.86 -19.14
C ASP A 138 31.09 13.67 -19.19
N ALA A 139 32.14 13.79 -20.00
CA ALA A 139 33.24 12.83 -20.09
C ALA A 139 34.44 13.48 -20.79
N HIS A 140 35.65 13.13 -20.38
CA HIS A 140 36.89 13.61 -21.00
C HIS A 140 37.47 12.63 -22.03
N SER A 141 36.85 11.46 -22.20
CA SER A 141 37.38 10.36 -23.01
C SER A 141 36.26 9.54 -23.60
N GLN A 142 36.57 8.76 -24.65
CA GLN A 142 35.63 7.80 -25.22
C GLN A 142 35.13 6.88 -24.12
N THR A 143 33.80 6.74 -24.05
CA THR A 143 33.12 6.02 -22.98
C THR A 143 32.31 4.89 -23.59
N THR A 144 32.54 3.69 -23.08
CA THR A 144 31.75 2.49 -23.39
C THR A 144 30.91 2.13 -22.17
N LEU A 145 29.68 1.71 -22.41
CA LEU A 145 28.78 1.19 -21.37
C LEU A 145 28.57 -0.29 -21.60
N GLN A 146 28.64 -1.06 -20.51
CA GLN A 146 28.15 -2.43 -20.46
C GLN A 146 26.96 -2.53 -19.52
N PHE A 147 26.00 -3.39 -19.84
CA PHE A 147 24.82 -3.63 -19.00
C PHE A 147 24.62 -5.13 -18.77
N ARG A 148 24.65 -5.57 -17.52
CA ARG A 148 24.40 -6.97 -17.10
C ARG A 148 23.02 -7.12 -16.47
N PRO A 149 22.06 -7.82 -17.10
CA PRO A 149 20.75 -8.06 -16.50
C PRO A 149 20.78 -9.28 -15.58
N PHE A 150 20.32 -9.12 -14.34
CA PHE A 150 20.19 -10.20 -13.37
C PHE A 150 18.76 -10.74 -13.39
N LEU A 151 18.59 -11.97 -13.88
CA LEU A 151 17.30 -12.62 -14.08
C LEU A 151 16.95 -13.52 -12.88
N ALA A 152 15.69 -13.48 -12.47
CA ALA A 152 15.19 -14.24 -11.32
C ALA A 152 14.15 -15.30 -11.71
N PHE A 153 13.14 -14.91 -12.51
CA PHE A 153 12.01 -15.75 -12.96
C PHE A 153 11.40 -16.60 -11.84
N ARG A 154 10.97 -15.94 -10.76
CA ARG A 154 10.39 -16.60 -9.58
C ARG A 154 9.24 -15.81 -8.97
N SER A 155 8.35 -16.51 -8.27
CA SER A 155 7.37 -15.87 -7.38
C SER A 155 8.09 -15.04 -6.32
N VAL A 156 7.52 -13.91 -5.91
CA VAL A 156 8.00 -13.09 -4.78
C VAL A 156 7.96 -13.84 -3.44
N ARG A 157 7.37 -15.04 -3.37
CA ARG A 157 7.40 -15.88 -2.17
C ARG A 157 8.57 -16.86 -2.12
N GLN A 158 9.21 -17.11 -3.26
CA GLN A 158 10.26 -18.11 -3.44
C GLN A 158 11.64 -17.46 -3.61
N PHE A 159 12.66 -18.30 -3.69
CA PHE A 159 14.03 -17.97 -4.05
C PHE A 159 14.46 -18.88 -5.20
N THR A 160 15.25 -18.36 -6.13
CA THR A 160 15.91 -19.15 -7.17
C THR A 160 17.32 -19.51 -6.71
N HIS A 161 17.73 -20.75 -6.99
CA HIS A 161 19.11 -21.18 -6.87
C HIS A 161 19.57 -21.79 -8.18
N GLU A 162 20.87 -21.83 -8.42
CA GLU A 162 21.39 -22.43 -9.65
C GLU A 162 20.83 -23.84 -9.86
N ASN A 163 20.33 -24.08 -11.07
CA ASN A 163 19.69 -25.34 -11.43
C ASN A 163 19.88 -25.64 -12.92
N SER A 164 19.64 -26.90 -13.29
CA SER A 164 19.75 -27.40 -14.66
C SER A 164 18.46 -27.24 -15.48
N VAL A 165 17.36 -26.80 -14.86
CA VAL A 165 16.05 -26.66 -15.53
C VAL A 165 15.94 -25.31 -16.26
N ALA A 166 16.67 -24.29 -15.80
CA ALA A 166 16.67 -22.98 -16.41
C ALA A 166 17.13 -23.04 -17.88
N ASP A 167 16.25 -22.64 -18.79
CA ASP A 167 16.55 -22.43 -20.19
C ASP A 167 17.46 -21.20 -20.34
N ARG A 168 18.60 -21.41 -20.98
CA ARG A 168 19.66 -20.42 -21.17
C ARG A 168 19.64 -19.82 -22.58
N SER A 169 18.72 -20.27 -23.43
CA SER A 169 18.57 -19.75 -24.78
C SER A 169 18.07 -18.30 -24.78
N TYR A 170 18.41 -17.60 -25.85
CA TYR A 170 17.91 -16.27 -26.14
C TYR A 170 17.63 -16.14 -27.63
N GLN A 171 16.83 -15.15 -27.99
CA GLN A 171 16.58 -14.76 -29.37
C GLN A 171 17.00 -13.30 -29.54
N GLU A 172 17.70 -12.99 -30.62
CA GLU A 172 17.95 -11.60 -30.99
C GLU A 172 16.64 -10.95 -31.43
N VAL A 173 16.43 -9.72 -30.97
CA VAL A 173 15.30 -8.85 -31.36
C VAL A 173 15.85 -7.48 -31.70
N ASP A 174 15.00 -6.56 -32.17
CA ASP A 174 15.44 -5.21 -32.51
C ASP A 174 16.19 -4.54 -31.34
N ASN A 175 17.47 -4.21 -31.55
CA ASN A 175 18.42 -3.66 -30.59
C ASN A 175 18.39 -4.33 -29.20
N GLY A 176 18.25 -5.65 -29.13
CA GLY A 176 18.19 -6.35 -27.85
C GLY A 176 18.06 -7.87 -27.97
N ILE A 177 17.65 -8.51 -26.86
CA ILE A 177 17.33 -9.93 -26.83
C ILE A 177 15.98 -10.19 -26.17
N SER A 178 15.40 -11.36 -26.43
CA SER A 178 14.35 -11.95 -25.60
C SER A 178 14.82 -13.29 -25.01
N THR A 179 14.41 -13.58 -23.77
CA THR A 179 14.73 -14.84 -23.10
C THR A 179 13.66 -15.22 -22.08
N ARG A 180 13.59 -16.50 -21.73
CA ARG A 180 12.65 -17.04 -20.73
C ARG A 180 13.31 -18.22 -20.03
N MET A 181 13.53 -18.12 -18.73
CA MET A 181 14.23 -19.18 -17.98
C MET A 181 13.36 -20.43 -17.74
N TYR A 182 12.06 -20.28 -17.53
CA TYR A 182 11.19 -21.40 -17.15
C TYR A 182 9.89 -21.43 -17.95
N ALA A 183 9.36 -22.64 -18.16
CA ALA A 183 8.06 -22.84 -18.79
C ALA A 183 6.94 -22.13 -18.00
N GLY A 184 5.93 -21.65 -18.71
CA GLY A 184 4.79 -20.92 -18.14
C GLY A 184 5.02 -19.41 -17.93
N TYR A 185 6.27 -18.96 -17.80
CA TYR A 185 6.57 -17.53 -17.75
C TYR A 185 6.44 -16.85 -19.12
N PRO A 186 6.14 -15.53 -19.16
CA PRO A 186 6.28 -14.74 -20.38
C PRO A 186 7.76 -14.59 -20.77
N SER A 187 8.02 -14.32 -22.05
CA SER A 187 9.35 -13.90 -22.49
C SER A 187 9.68 -12.52 -21.92
N LEU A 188 10.91 -12.35 -21.44
CA LEU A 188 11.46 -11.05 -21.06
C LEU A 188 12.21 -10.47 -22.24
N PHE A 189 11.71 -9.36 -22.78
CA PHE A 189 12.36 -8.55 -23.80
C PHE A 189 13.24 -7.51 -23.13
N MET A 190 14.49 -7.39 -23.56
CA MET A 190 15.49 -6.44 -23.06
C MET A 190 16.10 -5.71 -24.25
N GLN A 191 15.65 -4.48 -24.49
CA GLN A 191 15.91 -3.72 -25.72
C GLN A 191 16.46 -2.33 -25.42
N PHE A 192 17.24 -1.78 -26.35
CA PHE A 192 17.82 -0.44 -26.24
C PHE A 192 17.37 0.47 -27.39
N SER A 193 17.32 1.78 -27.14
CA SER A 193 17.08 2.79 -28.18
C SER A 193 18.27 2.98 -29.14
N LYS A 194 19.30 2.14 -29.04
CA LYS A 194 20.56 2.23 -29.78
C LYS A 194 21.08 0.83 -30.10
N SER A 195 21.69 0.70 -31.28
CA SER A 195 22.42 -0.51 -31.67
C SER A 195 23.51 -0.84 -30.67
N ASN A 196 23.60 -2.13 -30.36
CA ASN A 196 24.47 -2.69 -29.35
C ASN A 196 24.94 -4.08 -29.79
N VAL A 197 25.97 -4.58 -29.11
CA VAL A 197 26.42 -5.97 -29.25
C VAL A 197 26.06 -6.69 -27.96
N PHE A 198 25.35 -7.81 -28.06
CA PHE A 198 25.11 -8.69 -26.93
C PHE A 198 26.18 -9.78 -26.88
N HIS A 199 26.94 -9.81 -25.80
CA HIS A 199 27.94 -10.84 -25.52
C HIS A 199 27.32 -11.90 -24.63
N PHE A 200 27.05 -13.08 -25.20
CA PHE A 200 26.50 -14.20 -24.46
C PHE A 200 27.59 -14.84 -23.57
N GLU A 201 27.49 -14.58 -22.27
CA GLU A 201 28.39 -15.06 -21.22
C GLU A 201 27.57 -15.53 -20.02
N PRO A 202 26.85 -16.66 -20.17
CA PRO A 202 25.88 -17.10 -19.18
C PRO A 202 26.57 -17.49 -17.87
N TYR A 203 26.18 -16.85 -16.76
CA TYR A 203 26.76 -17.09 -15.44
C TYR A 203 25.71 -17.01 -14.34
N TRP A 204 25.86 -17.83 -13.30
CA TRP A 204 25.06 -17.76 -12.08
C TRP A 204 25.83 -17.01 -11.00
N TYR A 205 25.31 -15.85 -10.60
CA TYR A 205 25.82 -15.11 -9.45
C TYR A 205 25.20 -15.70 -8.19
N ARG A 206 26.04 -16.31 -7.35
CA ARG A 206 25.59 -17.11 -6.22
C ARG A 206 25.63 -16.37 -4.90
N GLY A 207 24.70 -16.68 -4.01
CA GLY A 207 24.73 -16.24 -2.61
C GLY A 207 24.46 -14.75 -2.41
N LEU A 208 23.61 -14.15 -3.25
CA LEU A 208 23.02 -12.85 -2.93
C LEU A 208 22.19 -12.99 -1.66
N GLU A 209 22.18 -11.98 -0.80
CA GLU A 209 21.53 -12.01 0.50
C GLU A 209 20.50 -10.88 0.65
N TYR A 210 19.34 -11.21 1.20
CA TYR A 210 18.22 -10.33 1.51
C TYR A 210 18.07 -10.15 3.03
N PRO A 211 18.66 -9.09 3.62
CA PRO A 211 18.70 -8.92 5.08
C PRO A 211 17.33 -8.86 5.73
N LYS A 212 16.34 -8.27 5.05
CA LYS A 212 14.99 -8.13 5.61
C LYS A 212 14.28 -9.48 5.69
N GLU A 213 14.62 -10.45 4.85
CA GLU A 213 14.10 -11.82 4.97
C GLU A 213 14.78 -12.58 6.10
N GLN A 214 16.10 -12.36 6.30
CA GLN A 214 16.85 -12.92 7.42
C GLN A 214 16.31 -12.43 8.77
N GLU A 215 16.08 -11.12 8.92
CA GLU A 215 15.43 -10.53 10.11
C GLU A 215 14.04 -11.12 10.38
N ARG A 216 13.35 -11.54 9.33
CA ARG A 216 12.02 -12.15 9.37
C ARG A 216 12.05 -13.66 9.63
N GLY A 217 13.23 -14.26 9.79
CA GLY A 217 13.41 -15.69 10.06
C GLY A 217 13.17 -16.59 8.85
N TYR A 218 13.22 -16.06 7.63
CA TYR A 218 13.11 -16.85 6.40
C TYR A 218 14.48 -17.24 5.86
N ALA A 219 14.50 -18.16 4.89
CA ALA A 219 15.62 -18.23 3.97
C ALA A 219 15.84 -16.85 3.36
N SER A 220 17.10 -16.48 3.13
CA SER A 220 17.46 -15.10 2.80
C SER A 220 18.48 -15.02 1.67
N ASN A 221 18.78 -16.12 0.99
CA ASN A 221 19.74 -16.12 -0.11
C ASN A 221 19.11 -16.57 -1.43
N GLU A 222 19.72 -16.10 -2.52
CA GLU A 222 19.28 -16.37 -3.89
C GLU A 222 20.50 -16.39 -4.82
N ASP A 223 20.44 -17.22 -5.84
CA ASP A 223 21.34 -17.15 -6.98
C ASP A 223 20.58 -16.55 -8.16
N LEU A 224 21.22 -15.64 -8.91
CA LEU A 224 20.61 -14.97 -10.06
C LEU A 224 21.37 -15.32 -11.34
N TYR A 225 20.62 -15.56 -12.41
CA TYR A 225 21.17 -15.89 -13.71
C TYR A 225 21.43 -14.61 -14.51
N VAL A 226 22.65 -14.47 -15.02
CA VAL A 226 23.03 -13.39 -15.94
C VAL A 226 23.35 -14.02 -17.28
N PRO A 227 22.57 -13.79 -18.35
CA PRO A 227 22.80 -14.41 -19.65
C PRO A 227 24.04 -13.87 -20.38
N GLY A 228 24.52 -12.69 -20.01
CA GLY A 228 25.60 -12.00 -20.70
C GLY A 228 25.55 -10.50 -20.42
N TYR A 229 26.10 -9.70 -21.33
CA TYR A 229 26.03 -8.24 -21.23
C TYR A 229 25.83 -7.57 -22.59
N PHE A 230 25.16 -6.42 -22.58
CA PHE A 230 25.06 -5.54 -23.74
C PHE A 230 26.20 -4.53 -23.72
N GLU A 231 26.85 -4.28 -24.85
CA GLU A 231 27.92 -3.30 -24.99
C GLU A 231 27.60 -2.26 -26.06
N MET A 232 27.84 -0.99 -25.75
CA MET A 232 27.72 0.11 -26.70
C MET A 232 28.51 1.35 -26.26
N ASN A 233 28.91 2.17 -27.23
CA ASN A 233 29.55 3.46 -26.96
C ASN A 233 28.51 4.55 -26.65
N ILE A 234 28.88 5.53 -25.84
CA ILE A 234 28.06 6.72 -25.56
C ILE A 234 28.90 8.00 -25.70
N ARG A 235 28.32 9.05 -26.31
CA ARG A 235 28.96 10.37 -26.45
C ARG A 235 28.42 11.36 -25.42
N LYS A 236 29.22 12.37 -25.09
CA LYS A 236 28.76 13.49 -24.24
C LYS A 236 27.48 14.11 -24.82
N GLY A 237 26.48 14.30 -23.98
CA GLY A 237 25.14 14.79 -24.33
C GLY A 237 24.19 13.71 -24.89
N GLU A 238 24.66 12.51 -25.20
CA GLU A 238 23.83 11.42 -25.71
C GLU A 238 23.01 10.77 -24.58
N SER A 239 21.81 10.28 -24.93
CA SER A 239 20.98 9.47 -24.04
C SER A 239 20.67 8.11 -24.69
N ILE A 240 20.75 7.06 -23.88
CA ILE A 240 20.43 5.68 -24.25
C ILE A 240 19.29 5.21 -23.34
N ILE A 241 18.24 4.64 -23.91
CA ILE A 241 17.10 4.14 -23.15
C ILE A 241 17.08 2.62 -23.24
N PHE A 242 17.12 1.98 -22.08
CA PHE A 242 16.85 0.56 -21.89
C PHE A 242 15.37 0.34 -21.60
N ALA A 243 14.79 -0.69 -22.19
CA ALA A 243 13.44 -1.16 -21.90
C ALA A 243 13.49 -2.65 -21.53
N ALA A 244 12.85 -3.01 -20.42
CA ALA A 244 12.54 -4.39 -20.07
C ALA A 244 11.03 -4.59 -19.97
N SER A 245 10.48 -5.58 -20.69
CA SER A 245 9.05 -5.84 -20.75
C SER A 245 8.68 -7.28 -21.07
N THR A 246 7.40 -7.63 -20.85
CA THR A 246 6.80 -8.92 -21.24
C THR A 246 6.36 -8.99 -22.70
N ALA A 247 6.54 -7.90 -23.45
CA ALA A 247 6.25 -7.78 -24.88
C ALA A 247 7.36 -7.01 -25.60
N GLU A 248 7.56 -7.30 -26.89
CA GLU A 248 8.52 -6.61 -27.74
C GLU A 248 8.16 -5.13 -27.96
N CYS A 249 9.18 -4.27 -28.08
CA CYS A 249 9.05 -2.85 -28.30
C CYS A 249 9.64 -2.44 -29.66
N HIS A 250 9.04 -1.43 -30.31
CA HIS A 250 9.70 -0.74 -31.42
C HIS A 250 10.78 0.21 -30.90
N THR A 251 12.06 -0.13 -31.05
CA THR A 251 13.14 0.59 -30.34
C THR A 251 13.33 2.04 -30.77
N SER A 252 12.95 2.37 -32.01
CA SER A 252 12.93 3.74 -32.55
C SER A 252 11.98 4.68 -31.80
N SER A 253 10.95 4.14 -31.13
CA SER A 253 9.96 4.90 -30.35
C SER A 253 10.33 5.08 -28.88
N LEU A 254 11.37 4.41 -28.37
CA LEU A 254 11.68 4.41 -26.93
C LEU A 254 11.98 5.82 -26.40
N LYS A 255 12.57 6.69 -27.23
CA LYS A 255 12.86 8.08 -26.85
C LYS A 255 11.58 8.89 -26.61
N SER A 256 10.67 8.90 -27.58
CA SER A 256 9.41 9.62 -27.45
C SER A 256 8.51 9.01 -26.37
N LEU A 257 8.53 7.68 -26.22
CA LEU A 257 7.83 6.98 -25.15
C LEU A 257 8.33 7.43 -23.77
N PHE A 258 9.64 7.46 -23.56
CA PHE A 258 10.23 7.91 -22.29
C PHE A 258 9.84 9.36 -21.99
N GLU A 259 9.98 10.26 -22.97
CA GLU A 259 9.61 11.68 -22.82
C GLU A 259 8.13 11.85 -22.47
N LYS A 260 7.23 11.10 -23.14
CA LYS A 260 5.79 11.08 -22.83
C LYS A 260 5.52 10.60 -21.41
N GLU A 261 6.14 9.50 -21.01
CA GLU A 261 5.93 8.92 -19.68
C GLU A 261 6.45 9.84 -18.57
N VAL A 262 7.59 10.52 -18.76
CA VAL A 262 8.10 11.54 -17.81
C VAL A 262 7.16 12.74 -17.73
N ALA A 263 6.72 13.27 -18.88
CA ALA A 263 5.83 14.44 -18.91
C ALA A 263 4.47 14.18 -18.25
N SER A 264 4.04 12.91 -18.18
CA SER A 264 2.81 12.51 -17.49
C SER A 264 2.94 12.42 -15.96
N ARG A 265 4.14 12.57 -15.39
CA ARG A 265 4.36 12.41 -13.94
C ARG A 265 4.17 13.72 -13.21
N SER A 266 3.24 13.70 -12.26
CA SER A 266 3.11 14.76 -11.27
C SER A 266 4.33 14.76 -10.34
N PRO A 267 4.90 15.95 -10.04
CA PRO A 267 6.04 16.05 -9.13
C PRO A 267 5.65 15.62 -7.71
N ARG A 268 6.65 15.21 -6.91
CA ARG A 268 6.61 14.94 -5.47
C ARG A 268 7.31 16.06 -4.71
N ASP A 269 6.93 17.30 -4.99
CA ASP A 269 7.65 18.49 -4.50
C ASP A 269 7.18 18.98 -3.11
N ASN A 270 6.22 18.29 -2.49
CA ASN A 270 5.74 18.53 -1.13
C ASN A 270 5.03 17.29 -0.56
N PHE A 271 4.65 17.36 0.73
CA PHE A 271 3.96 16.29 1.44
C PHE A 271 2.65 15.83 0.77
N PHE A 272 1.77 16.77 0.40
CA PHE A 272 0.50 16.45 -0.25
C PHE A 272 0.71 15.77 -1.60
N HIS A 273 1.60 16.31 -2.44
CA HIS A 273 1.92 15.72 -3.75
C HIS A 273 2.58 14.33 -3.64
N CYS A 274 3.34 14.06 -2.57
CA CYS A 274 3.83 12.71 -2.28
C CYS A 274 2.67 11.73 -2.03
N LEU A 275 1.69 12.13 -1.22
CA LEU A 275 0.53 11.30 -0.90
C LEU A 275 -0.40 11.09 -2.11
N VAL A 276 -0.63 12.11 -2.94
CA VAL A 276 -1.39 11.98 -4.20
C VAL A 276 -0.69 10.98 -5.12
N ASN A 277 0.64 11.10 -5.26
CA ASN A 277 1.42 10.12 -6.02
C ASN A 277 1.29 8.71 -5.46
N ALA A 278 1.26 8.53 -4.13
CA ALA A 278 1.04 7.24 -3.49
C ALA A 278 -0.38 6.71 -3.73
N ALA A 279 -1.41 7.56 -3.70
CA ALA A 279 -2.79 7.17 -3.97
C ALA A 279 -2.91 6.49 -5.34
N HIS A 280 -2.32 7.10 -6.37
CA HIS A 280 -2.29 6.54 -7.72
C HIS A 280 -1.50 5.23 -7.83
N GLN A 281 -0.61 4.91 -6.89
CA GLN A 281 0.11 3.63 -6.91
C GLN A 281 -0.80 2.43 -6.61
N PHE A 282 -1.87 2.65 -5.84
CA PHE A 282 -2.82 1.60 -5.46
C PHE A 282 -3.88 1.33 -6.53
N HIS A 283 -3.99 2.19 -7.55
CA HIS A 283 -4.93 2.04 -8.65
C HIS A 283 -4.61 0.77 -9.43
N ASN A 284 -5.62 -0.08 -9.61
CA ASN A 284 -5.51 -1.30 -10.40
C ASN A 284 -6.67 -1.41 -11.39
N ARG A 285 -6.37 -1.91 -12.58
CA ARG A 285 -7.26 -2.08 -13.71
C ARG A 285 -7.11 -3.49 -14.26
N SER A 286 -8.22 -4.23 -14.33
CA SER A 286 -8.23 -5.53 -15.00
C SER A 286 -8.31 -5.37 -16.53
N LYS A 287 -8.09 -6.48 -17.24
CA LYS A 287 -8.27 -6.53 -18.71
C LYS A 287 -9.71 -6.27 -19.15
N ASN A 288 -10.69 -6.54 -18.28
CA ASN A 288 -12.12 -6.32 -18.53
C ASN A 288 -12.57 -4.92 -18.11
N ASP A 289 -11.64 -4.01 -17.89
CA ASP A 289 -11.88 -2.63 -17.48
C ASP A 289 -12.49 -2.46 -16.07
N GLU A 290 -12.42 -3.48 -15.22
CA GLU A 290 -12.76 -3.35 -13.80
C GLU A 290 -11.71 -2.51 -13.07
N ARG A 291 -12.11 -1.79 -12.02
CA ARG A 291 -11.22 -0.94 -11.21
C ARG A 291 -11.18 -1.41 -9.76
N TYR A 292 -9.99 -1.38 -9.18
CA TYR A 292 -9.74 -1.78 -7.81
C TYR A 292 -8.76 -0.85 -7.13
N ILE A 293 -8.81 -0.85 -5.80
CA ILE A 293 -7.75 -0.32 -4.94
C ILE A 293 -7.03 -1.51 -4.30
N LEU A 294 -5.74 -1.66 -4.60
CA LEU A 294 -4.90 -2.63 -3.89
C LEU A 294 -4.69 -2.16 -2.44
N ALA A 295 -4.78 -3.07 -1.47
CA ALA A 295 -4.61 -2.67 -0.06
C ALA A 295 -3.18 -2.21 0.25
N GLY A 296 -2.19 -2.61 -0.54
CA GLY A 296 -0.81 -2.16 -0.38
C GLY A 296 0.24 -2.99 -1.13
N TYR A 297 1.47 -2.52 -1.11
CA TYR A 297 2.61 -3.17 -1.74
C TYR A 297 3.65 -3.59 -0.69
N PRO A 298 4.35 -4.72 -0.90
CA PRO A 298 4.41 -5.46 -2.16
C PRO A 298 3.54 -6.73 -2.25
N TRP A 299 2.76 -7.07 -1.21
CA TRP A 299 2.09 -8.39 -1.13
C TRP A 299 0.58 -8.36 -0.97
N PHE A 300 -0.08 -7.20 -0.89
CA PHE A 300 -1.52 -7.18 -0.77
C PHE A 300 -2.22 -7.18 -2.13
N LYS A 301 -3.37 -7.85 -2.14
CA LYS A 301 -4.36 -7.79 -3.22
C LYS A 301 -5.42 -6.75 -2.88
N CYS A 302 -6.45 -6.66 -3.72
CA CYS A 302 -7.65 -5.90 -3.39
C CYS A 302 -8.44 -6.66 -2.31
N ARG A 303 -8.50 -6.11 -1.08
CA ARG A 303 -9.33 -6.63 0.01
C ARG A 303 -10.52 -5.71 0.22
N ALA A 304 -11.72 -6.27 0.38
CA ALA A 304 -12.96 -5.50 0.41
C ALA A 304 -12.96 -4.42 1.50
N ARG A 305 -12.58 -4.78 2.74
CA ARG A 305 -12.51 -3.83 3.86
C ARG A 305 -11.56 -2.67 3.58
N ASP A 306 -10.32 -2.97 3.20
CA ASP A 306 -9.30 -1.95 2.92
C ASP A 306 -9.72 -1.03 1.78
N GLN A 307 -10.33 -1.59 0.73
CA GLN A 307 -10.84 -0.81 -0.40
C GLN A 307 -11.91 0.17 0.07
N PHE A 308 -12.95 -0.28 0.77
CA PHE A 308 -14.02 0.63 1.19
C PHE A 308 -13.54 1.72 2.17
N ILE A 309 -12.59 1.42 3.05
CA ILE A 309 -12.03 2.43 3.96
C ILE A 309 -11.12 3.41 3.22
N ALA A 310 -10.26 2.92 2.32
CA ALA A 310 -9.30 3.76 1.61
C ALA A 310 -9.94 4.58 0.49
N LEU A 311 -11.01 4.08 -0.13
CA LEU A 311 -11.56 4.65 -1.36
C LEU A 311 -11.89 6.14 -1.25
N PRO A 312 -12.60 6.65 -0.22
CA PRO A 312 -12.87 8.08 -0.11
C PRO A 312 -11.61 8.94 -0.08
N GLY A 313 -10.61 8.56 0.74
CA GLY A 313 -9.38 9.33 0.90
C GLY A 313 -8.45 9.29 -0.32
N LEU A 314 -8.43 8.18 -1.07
CA LEU A 314 -7.61 8.06 -2.28
C LEU A 314 -8.25 8.66 -3.53
N THR A 315 -9.52 9.10 -3.46
CA THR A 315 -10.24 9.60 -4.64
C THR A 315 -10.95 10.92 -4.35
N LEU A 316 -11.96 10.93 -3.49
CA LEU A 316 -12.77 12.11 -3.20
C LEU A 316 -11.93 13.25 -2.60
N SER A 317 -11.03 12.94 -1.66
CA SER A 317 -10.13 13.93 -1.04
C SER A 317 -9.10 14.54 -2.00
N ILE A 318 -8.99 14.02 -3.22
CA ILE A 318 -8.12 14.54 -4.29
C ILE A 318 -8.92 14.85 -5.57
N GLU A 319 -10.24 15.04 -5.45
CA GLU A 319 -11.17 15.41 -6.52
C GLU A 319 -11.30 14.39 -7.67
N GLU A 320 -10.94 13.12 -7.45
CA GLU A 320 -11.04 12.04 -8.44
C GLU A 320 -12.35 11.23 -8.32
N GLN A 321 -13.48 11.93 -8.31
CA GLN A 321 -14.81 11.31 -8.14
C GLN A 321 -15.12 10.23 -9.19
N GLU A 322 -14.67 10.40 -10.45
CA GLU A 322 -14.89 9.39 -11.50
C GLU A 322 -14.24 8.05 -11.15
N TYR A 323 -13.05 8.06 -10.56
CA TYR A 323 -12.36 6.83 -10.17
C TYR A 323 -13.07 6.15 -8.99
N PHE A 324 -13.62 6.92 -8.04
CA PHE A 324 -14.50 6.41 -6.99
C PHE A 324 -15.67 5.61 -7.58
N GLU A 325 -16.36 6.19 -8.55
CA GLU A 325 -17.54 5.59 -9.17
C GLU A 325 -17.21 4.29 -9.91
N LEU A 326 -16.07 4.24 -10.63
CA LEU A 326 -15.61 3.03 -11.32
C LEU A 326 -15.23 1.89 -10.36
N VAL A 327 -14.56 2.21 -9.24
CA VAL A 327 -14.24 1.22 -8.21
C VAL A 327 -15.51 0.71 -7.54
N MET A 328 -16.45 1.61 -7.21
CA MET A 328 -17.73 1.24 -6.62
C MET A 328 -18.58 0.37 -7.55
N GLN A 329 -18.57 0.63 -8.86
CA GLN A 329 -19.27 -0.21 -9.84
C GLN A 329 -18.77 -1.67 -9.78
N THR A 330 -17.46 -1.85 -9.67
CA THR A 330 -16.84 -3.17 -9.54
C THR A 330 -17.16 -3.81 -8.18
N ALA A 331 -17.06 -3.02 -7.10
CA ALA A 331 -17.30 -3.48 -5.74
C ALA A 331 -18.77 -3.85 -5.47
N GLU A 332 -19.72 -3.08 -6.02
CA GLU A 332 -21.16 -3.32 -5.92
C GLU A 332 -21.52 -4.67 -6.53
N LYS A 333 -20.97 -4.99 -7.72
CA LYS A 333 -21.19 -6.29 -8.37
C LYS A 333 -20.80 -7.44 -7.43
N GLY A 334 -19.59 -7.40 -6.87
CA GLY A 334 -19.11 -8.44 -5.96
C GLY A 334 -19.90 -8.54 -4.66
N LEU A 335 -20.30 -7.40 -4.10
CA LEU A 335 -21.11 -7.36 -2.88
C LEU A 335 -22.52 -7.93 -3.11
N ARG A 336 -23.16 -7.60 -4.24
CA ARG A 336 -24.47 -8.18 -4.62
C ARG A 336 -24.39 -9.68 -4.84
N GLU A 337 -23.38 -10.15 -5.57
CA GLU A 337 -23.15 -11.58 -5.77
C GLU A 337 -23.00 -12.30 -4.42
N PHE A 338 -22.23 -11.74 -3.48
CA PHE A 338 -22.10 -12.30 -2.14
C PHE A 338 -23.43 -12.32 -1.36
N MET A 339 -24.18 -11.20 -1.34
CA MET A 339 -25.48 -11.13 -0.65
C MET A 339 -26.51 -12.12 -1.23
N GLU A 340 -26.43 -12.41 -2.53
CA GLU A 340 -27.26 -13.39 -3.24
C GLU A 340 -26.78 -14.85 -3.06
N GLY A 341 -25.66 -15.09 -2.37
CA GLY A 341 -25.07 -16.41 -2.20
C GLY A 341 -24.40 -16.98 -3.45
N LYS A 342 -24.08 -16.12 -4.43
CA LYS A 342 -23.37 -16.48 -5.67
C LYS A 342 -21.86 -16.40 -5.45
N PRO A 343 -21.07 -17.16 -6.24
CA PRO A 343 -19.62 -16.95 -6.30
C PRO A 343 -19.30 -15.50 -6.72
N VAL A 344 -18.40 -14.86 -5.99
CA VAL A 344 -17.92 -13.51 -6.30
C VAL A 344 -17.04 -13.58 -7.54
N SER A 345 -17.45 -12.89 -8.60
CA SER A 345 -16.80 -12.94 -9.92
C SER A 345 -15.71 -11.87 -10.12
N VAL A 346 -15.63 -10.90 -9.22
CA VAL A 346 -14.61 -9.85 -9.21
C VAL A 346 -13.43 -10.24 -8.32
N ASN A 347 -12.22 -9.76 -8.64
CA ASN A 347 -11.00 -10.06 -7.89
C ASN A 347 -10.87 -9.25 -6.58
N ILE A 348 -11.91 -9.28 -5.75
CA ILE A 348 -11.96 -8.63 -4.43
C ILE A 348 -12.01 -9.72 -3.37
N TYR A 349 -10.94 -9.81 -2.59
CA TYR A 349 -10.81 -10.77 -1.50
C TYR A 349 -11.57 -10.30 -0.26
N GLU A 350 -11.90 -11.26 0.61
CA GLU A 350 -12.50 -11.01 1.93
C GLU A 350 -13.87 -10.31 1.87
N MET A 351 -14.63 -10.49 0.78
CA MET A 351 -15.99 -9.93 0.65
C MET A 351 -16.95 -10.47 1.73
N GLU A 352 -16.67 -11.66 2.25
CA GLU A 352 -17.47 -12.36 3.27
C GLU A 352 -17.28 -11.83 4.70
N LYS A 353 -16.43 -10.81 4.89
CA LYS A 353 -16.18 -10.28 6.23
C LYS A 353 -17.39 -9.45 6.74
N PRO A 354 -17.83 -9.67 7.99
CA PRO A 354 -19.00 -9.01 8.58
C PRO A 354 -19.11 -7.49 8.44
N ASP A 355 -18.00 -6.77 8.52
CA ASP A 355 -17.98 -5.30 8.49
C ASP A 355 -17.88 -4.72 7.08
N VAL A 356 -17.70 -5.55 6.05
CA VAL A 356 -17.59 -5.07 4.66
C VAL A 356 -18.82 -4.30 4.19
N PRO A 357 -20.07 -4.78 4.39
CA PRO A 357 -21.24 -4.00 4.00
C PRO A 357 -21.37 -2.68 4.79
N LEU A 358 -20.93 -2.67 6.04
CA LEU A 358 -20.95 -1.48 6.90
C LEU A 358 -19.95 -0.41 6.42
N TRP A 359 -18.74 -0.82 6.02
CA TRP A 359 -17.75 0.06 5.41
C TRP A 359 -18.16 0.54 4.02
N CYS A 360 -18.85 -0.28 3.23
CA CYS A 360 -19.45 0.13 1.97
C CYS A 360 -20.45 1.29 2.17
N ILE A 361 -21.36 1.18 3.14
CA ILE A 361 -22.28 2.27 3.50
C ILE A 361 -21.51 3.52 3.94
N TRP A 362 -20.46 3.38 4.76
CA TRP A 362 -19.63 4.51 5.18
C TRP A 362 -18.92 5.20 4.00
N ALA A 363 -18.41 4.44 3.03
CA ALA A 363 -17.80 4.97 1.82
C ALA A 363 -18.81 5.75 0.97
N ILE A 364 -20.02 5.21 0.79
CA ILE A 364 -21.15 5.88 0.12
C ILE A 364 -21.57 7.15 0.88
N GLN A 365 -21.53 7.13 2.22
CA GLN A 365 -21.78 8.31 3.03
C GLN A 365 -20.74 9.41 2.78
N GLN A 366 -19.46 9.06 2.60
CA GLN A 366 -18.44 10.07 2.22
C GLN A 366 -18.70 10.60 0.82
N TYR A 367 -19.06 9.75 -0.14
CA TYR A 367 -19.48 10.17 -1.47
C TYR A 367 -20.67 11.13 -1.45
N ALA A 368 -21.68 10.88 -0.61
CA ALA A 368 -22.84 11.75 -0.48
C ALA A 368 -22.50 13.16 0.03
N LYS A 369 -21.44 13.31 0.84
CA LYS A 369 -20.97 14.63 1.31
C LYS A 369 -20.34 15.43 0.18
N GLU A 370 -19.61 14.77 -0.71
CA GLU A 370 -18.85 15.42 -1.76
C GLU A 370 -19.68 15.62 -3.03
N ALA A 371 -20.33 14.56 -3.51
CA ALA A 371 -21.15 14.57 -4.73
C ALA A 371 -22.60 15.03 -4.50
N GLY A 372 -23.02 15.17 -3.24
CA GLY A 372 -24.38 15.51 -2.85
C GLY A 372 -25.35 14.32 -2.75
N LYS A 373 -26.35 14.46 -1.88
CA LYS A 373 -27.35 13.40 -1.61
C LYS A 373 -28.15 12.96 -2.84
N ALA A 374 -28.55 13.90 -3.71
CA ALA A 374 -29.36 13.56 -4.88
C ALA A 374 -28.64 12.59 -5.84
N ARG A 375 -27.38 12.88 -6.19
CA ARG A 375 -26.54 12.01 -7.02
C ARG A 375 -26.20 10.70 -6.31
N CYS A 376 -25.96 10.75 -4.99
CA CYS A 376 -25.77 9.55 -4.19
C CYS A 376 -27.00 8.64 -4.22
N GLN A 377 -28.21 9.21 -4.12
CA GLN A 377 -29.45 8.45 -4.17
C GLN A 377 -29.65 7.79 -5.53
N GLU A 378 -29.40 8.53 -6.62
CA GLU A 378 -29.48 8.03 -7.98
C GLU A 378 -28.56 6.83 -8.20
N ARG A 379 -27.30 6.93 -7.75
CA ARG A 379 -26.29 5.88 -7.98
C ARG A 379 -26.38 4.70 -7.03
N TYR A 380 -26.57 4.97 -5.74
CA TYR A 380 -26.35 3.99 -4.67
C TYR A 380 -27.55 3.77 -3.76
N GLY A 381 -28.67 4.48 -3.96
CA GLY A 381 -29.85 4.35 -3.11
C GLY A 381 -30.41 2.93 -3.05
N SER A 382 -30.39 2.19 -4.18
CA SER A 382 -30.78 0.78 -4.22
C SER A 382 -29.84 -0.07 -3.36
N LEU A 383 -28.53 0.02 -3.59
CA LEU A 383 -27.52 -0.72 -2.86
C LEU A 383 -27.60 -0.46 -1.34
N LEU A 384 -27.83 0.78 -0.92
CA LEU A 384 -28.02 1.13 0.49
C LEU A 384 -29.20 0.38 1.11
N ARG A 385 -30.35 0.34 0.42
CA ARG A 385 -31.53 -0.40 0.87
C ARG A 385 -31.25 -1.90 0.93
N ASP A 386 -30.64 -2.45 -0.12
CA ASP A 386 -30.34 -3.88 -0.23
C ASP A 386 -29.42 -4.35 0.92
N ILE A 387 -28.39 -3.56 1.26
CA ILE A 387 -27.50 -3.87 2.39
C ILE A 387 -28.25 -3.82 3.72
N ILE A 388 -29.07 -2.79 3.95
CA ILE A 388 -29.84 -2.66 5.19
C ILE A 388 -30.81 -3.84 5.34
N ASP A 389 -31.51 -4.23 4.27
CA ASP A 389 -32.47 -5.34 4.27
C ASP A 389 -31.75 -6.67 4.50
N TYR A 390 -30.62 -6.88 3.82
CA TYR A 390 -29.76 -8.05 3.99
C TYR A 390 -29.28 -8.21 5.44
N LEU A 391 -28.77 -7.15 6.07
CA LEU A 391 -28.32 -7.21 7.46
C LEU A 391 -29.48 -7.36 8.45
N SER A 392 -30.59 -6.64 8.22
CA SER A 392 -31.77 -6.67 9.12
C SER A 392 -32.49 -8.01 9.11
N SER A 393 -32.47 -8.72 7.99
CA SER A 393 -33.04 -10.07 7.85
C SER A 393 -32.11 -11.18 8.34
N GLY A 394 -30.88 -10.85 8.78
CA GLY A 394 -29.88 -11.83 9.19
C GLY A 394 -29.27 -12.61 8.01
N GLY A 395 -29.20 -12.00 6.82
CA GLY A 395 -28.67 -12.62 5.61
C GLY A 395 -27.17 -12.89 5.65
N HIS A 396 -26.40 -12.18 6.48
CA HIS A 396 -24.95 -12.40 6.60
C HIS A 396 -24.62 -13.64 7.46
N PRO A 397 -23.81 -14.60 6.99
CA PRO A 397 -23.57 -15.87 7.70
C PRO A 397 -22.99 -15.76 9.11
N ASP A 398 -22.32 -14.64 9.38
CA ASP A 398 -21.63 -14.36 10.64
C ASP A 398 -22.19 -13.13 11.39
N LEU A 399 -23.28 -12.52 10.94
CA LEU A 399 -23.96 -11.45 11.68
C LEU A 399 -25.44 -11.74 11.88
N ARG A 400 -25.96 -11.33 13.03
CA ARG A 400 -27.39 -11.36 13.34
C ARG A 400 -27.79 -10.05 14.01
N LEU A 401 -28.89 -9.47 13.56
CA LEU A 401 -29.54 -8.37 14.27
C LEU A 401 -30.34 -8.92 15.45
N ASP A 402 -29.98 -8.54 16.66
CA ASP A 402 -30.70 -8.92 17.88
C ASP A 402 -31.84 -7.93 18.19
N ALA A 403 -32.80 -8.36 19.02
CA ALA A 403 -34.01 -7.59 19.34
C ALA A 403 -33.74 -6.22 20.02
N ASN A 404 -32.56 -6.08 20.64
CA ASN A 404 -32.08 -4.82 21.23
C ASN A 404 -31.59 -3.81 20.18
N GLY A 405 -31.52 -4.21 18.90
CA GLY A 405 -31.06 -3.37 17.79
C GLY A 405 -29.56 -3.44 17.51
N LEU A 406 -28.80 -4.26 18.25
CA LEU A 406 -27.37 -4.47 18.03
C LEU A 406 -27.11 -5.65 17.08
N LEU A 407 -26.02 -5.56 16.32
CA LEU A 407 -25.47 -6.65 15.53
C LEU A 407 -24.56 -7.52 16.40
N TYR A 408 -24.94 -8.79 16.53
CA TYR A 408 -24.14 -9.85 17.14
C TYR A 408 -23.33 -10.56 16.05
N ALA A 409 -22.01 -10.65 16.24
CA ALA A 409 -21.10 -11.33 15.32
C ALA A 409 -20.69 -12.71 15.83
N SER A 410 -20.79 -13.74 15.00
CA SER A 410 -20.40 -15.11 15.34
C SER A 410 -19.07 -15.47 14.67
N ALA A 411 -17.98 -15.35 15.42
CA ALA A 411 -16.64 -15.59 14.88
C ALA A 411 -16.37 -17.07 14.55
N LYS A 412 -17.03 -18.01 15.24
CA LYS A 412 -16.85 -19.47 15.08
C LYS A 412 -15.36 -19.88 15.12
N GLY A 413 -14.58 -19.24 16.00
CA GLY A 413 -13.14 -19.47 16.15
C GLY A 413 -12.25 -18.86 15.05
N ARG A 414 -12.80 -18.07 14.12
CA ARG A 414 -12.05 -17.37 13.05
C ARG A 414 -11.81 -15.91 13.38
N ALA A 415 -10.85 -15.29 12.68
CA ALA A 415 -10.59 -13.86 12.78
C ALA A 415 -11.47 -13.09 11.78
N ILE A 416 -12.55 -12.48 12.29
CA ILE A 416 -13.59 -11.85 11.46
C ILE A 416 -13.51 -10.32 11.40
N THR A 417 -12.73 -9.67 12.27
CA THR A 417 -12.55 -8.21 12.31
C THR A 417 -11.27 -7.78 11.59
N TRP A 418 -10.98 -6.48 11.51
CA TRP A 418 -9.69 -5.99 10.97
C TRP A 418 -8.48 -6.43 11.80
N MET A 419 -8.66 -6.71 13.10
CA MET A 419 -7.63 -7.28 13.96
C MET A 419 -7.50 -8.78 13.69
N ASN A 420 -6.93 -9.15 12.55
CA ASN A 420 -7.07 -10.49 11.95
C ASN A 420 -5.84 -11.40 11.99
N SER A 421 -4.80 -11.08 12.77
CA SER A 421 -3.66 -12.00 12.91
C SER A 421 -4.06 -13.34 13.53
N THR A 422 -3.40 -14.40 13.05
CA THR A 422 -3.60 -15.77 13.53
C THR A 422 -2.27 -16.40 13.89
N ASN A 423 -2.27 -17.29 14.87
CA ASN A 423 -1.13 -18.13 15.22
C ASN A 423 -1.62 -19.58 15.31
N ASN A 424 -1.02 -20.48 14.51
CA ASN A 424 -1.43 -21.88 14.38
C ASN A 424 -2.94 -22.04 14.11
N GLY A 425 -3.49 -21.21 13.21
CA GLY A 425 -4.89 -21.25 12.80
C GLY A 425 -5.88 -20.65 13.81
N LYS A 426 -5.41 -20.13 14.95
CA LYS A 426 -6.26 -19.48 15.97
C LYS A 426 -6.07 -17.96 15.94
N PRO A 427 -7.13 -17.15 16.11
CA PRO A 427 -7.01 -15.71 16.22
C PRO A 427 -6.13 -15.32 17.42
N VAL A 428 -5.20 -14.38 17.22
CA VAL A 428 -4.41 -13.79 18.31
C VAL A 428 -5.29 -12.84 19.13
N VAL A 429 -6.15 -12.08 18.45
CA VAL A 429 -7.15 -11.20 19.07
C VAL A 429 -8.54 -11.75 18.71
N PRO A 430 -9.09 -12.70 19.49
CA PRO A 430 -10.42 -13.23 19.23
C PRO A 430 -11.48 -12.17 19.56
N ARG A 431 -12.34 -11.85 18.58
CA ARG A 431 -13.41 -10.86 18.74
C ARG A 431 -14.71 -11.44 18.19
N THR A 432 -15.70 -11.57 19.05
CA THR A 432 -17.01 -12.20 18.80
C THR A 432 -18.06 -11.55 19.69
N GLY A 433 -19.34 -11.76 19.42
CA GLY A 433 -20.44 -11.11 20.13
C GLY A 433 -20.71 -9.71 19.59
N TYR A 434 -21.08 -8.78 20.48
CA TYR A 434 -21.22 -7.37 20.13
C TYR A 434 -19.85 -6.73 20.01
N ILE A 435 -19.47 -6.36 18.80
CA ILE A 435 -18.18 -5.72 18.49
C ILE A 435 -18.41 -4.21 18.36
N VAL A 436 -17.57 -3.41 19.03
CA VAL A 436 -17.82 -1.97 19.21
C VAL A 436 -17.91 -1.21 17.89
N GLU A 437 -16.98 -1.43 16.96
CA GLU A 437 -16.98 -0.71 15.68
C GLU A 437 -18.05 -1.21 14.72
N PHE A 438 -18.42 -2.50 14.78
CA PHE A 438 -19.53 -3.02 13.96
C PHE A 438 -20.84 -2.33 14.36
N ASN A 439 -21.07 -2.18 15.65
CA ASN A 439 -22.29 -1.55 16.16
C ASN A 439 -22.28 -0.02 16.03
N ALA A 440 -21.11 0.61 16.11
CA ALA A 440 -20.96 2.04 15.82
C ALA A 440 -21.26 2.33 14.33
N LEU A 441 -20.71 1.52 13.42
CA LEU A 441 -20.97 1.63 11.99
C LEU A 441 -22.43 1.29 11.66
N TRP A 442 -23.02 0.31 12.33
CA TRP A 442 -24.44 -0.05 12.16
C TRP A 442 -25.38 1.08 12.54
N TYR A 443 -25.17 1.68 13.72
CA TYR A 443 -25.93 2.86 14.11
C TYR A 443 -25.75 4.00 13.09
N ASN A 444 -24.52 4.22 12.61
CA ASN A 444 -24.24 5.23 11.61
C ASN A 444 -24.96 4.94 10.27
N ALA A 445 -24.96 3.68 9.83
CA ALA A 445 -25.64 3.22 8.63
C ALA A 445 -27.16 3.44 8.71
N LEU A 446 -27.79 3.03 9.81
CA LEU A 446 -29.23 3.23 10.02
C LEU A 446 -29.63 4.70 9.92
N ARG A 447 -28.88 5.60 10.59
CA ARG A 447 -29.16 7.04 10.57
C ARG A 447 -28.91 7.66 9.20
N PHE A 448 -27.82 7.28 8.53
CA PHE A 448 -27.51 7.77 7.20
C PHE A 448 -28.59 7.35 6.19
N VAL A 449 -28.92 6.05 6.14
CA VAL A 449 -29.92 5.54 5.20
C VAL A 449 -31.30 6.09 5.51
N ALA A 450 -31.70 6.24 6.79
CA ALA A 450 -32.94 6.93 7.15
C ALA A 450 -33.00 8.35 6.56
N SER A 451 -31.89 9.09 6.61
CA SER A 451 -31.81 10.43 6.03
C SER A 451 -31.92 10.46 4.50
N MET A 452 -31.46 9.40 3.82
CA MET A 452 -31.57 9.25 2.36
C MET A 452 -32.99 8.87 1.94
N GLU A 453 -33.63 7.96 2.71
CA GLU A 453 -35.02 7.57 2.50
C GLU A 453 -35.98 8.74 2.73
N GLN A 454 -35.74 9.57 3.75
CA GLN A 454 -36.51 10.79 3.98
C GLN A 454 -36.40 11.76 2.80
N GLU A 455 -35.19 12.02 2.32
CA GLU A 455 -34.94 12.88 1.15
C GLU A 455 -35.63 12.36 -0.13
N SER A 456 -35.83 11.04 -0.20
CA SER A 456 -36.47 10.36 -1.33
C SER A 456 -37.99 10.24 -1.20
N GLY A 457 -38.59 10.79 -0.14
CA GLY A 457 -40.04 10.73 0.12
C GLY A 457 -40.53 9.41 0.71
N HIS A 458 -39.64 8.50 1.15
CA HIS A 458 -40.01 7.23 1.77
C HIS A 458 -40.10 7.36 3.30
N GLU A 459 -40.99 8.24 3.77
CA GLU A 459 -41.09 8.62 5.20
C GLU A 459 -41.32 7.43 6.14
N ALA A 460 -42.16 6.47 5.76
CA ALA A 460 -42.45 5.30 6.57
C ALA A 460 -41.20 4.44 6.82
N ARG A 461 -40.37 4.25 5.79
CA ARG A 461 -39.11 3.49 5.90
C ARG A 461 -38.09 4.26 6.73
N ALA A 462 -37.97 5.57 6.52
CA ALA A 462 -37.11 6.43 7.33
C ALA A 462 -37.47 6.34 8.83
N ALA A 463 -38.77 6.38 9.16
CA ALA A 463 -39.25 6.25 10.54
C ALA A 463 -38.96 4.87 11.16
N GLU A 464 -39.05 3.79 10.39
CA GLU A 464 -38.69 2.44 10.83
C GLU A 464 -37.19 2.34 11.17
N LEU A 465 -36.33 2.89 10.31
CA LEU A 465 -34.88 2.91 10.51
C LEU A 465 -34.50 3.76 11.72
N GLU A 466 -35.11 4.94 11.90
CA GLU A 466 -34.89 5.80 13.08
C GLU A 466 -35.34 5.11 14.39
N LYS A 467 -36.43 4.33 14.36
CA LYS A 467 -36.86 3.53 15.51
C LYS A 467 -35.84 2.46 15.87
N THR A 468 -35.29 1.76 14.87
CA THR A 468 -34.22 0.77 15.09
C THR A 468 -32.94 1.43 15.57
N ALA A 469 -32.57 2.58 15.00
CA ALA A 469 -31.42 3.35 15.44
C ALA A 469 -31.54 3.82 16.90
N SER A 470 -32.74 4.22 17.33
CA SER A 470 -33.01 4.63 18.71
C SER A 470 -32.80 3.49 19.70
N LYS A 471 -33.30 2.28 19.39
CA LYS A 471 -33.02 1.08 20.20
C LYS A 471 -31.54 0.74 20.24
N CYS A 472 -30.89 0.74 19.06
CA CYS A 472 -29.46 0.49 18.92
C CYS A 472 -28.64 1.48 19.76
N LYS A 473 -28.99 2.77 19.77
CA LYS A 473 -28.33 3.79 20.59
C LYS A 473 -28.36 3.47 22.08
N GLU A 474 -29.54 3.18 22.62
CA GLU A 474 -29.71 2.87 24.03
C GLU A 474 -28.95 1.60 24.40
N ALA A 475 -29.09 0.55 23.59
CA ALA A 475 -28.38 -0.72 23.79
C ALA A 475 -26.86 -0.57 23.66
N PHE A 476 -26.37 0.25 22.73
CA PHE A 476 -24.95 0.49 22.51
C PHE A 476 -24.31 1.08 23.77
N VAL A 477 -24.90 2.16 24.31
CA VAL A 477 -24.40 2.81 25.52
C VAL A 477 -24.43 1.83 26.69
N ALA A 478 -25.54 1.10 26.88
CA ALA A 478 -25.67 0.13 27.97
C ALA A 478 -24.70 -1.07 27.85
N THR A 479 -24.32 -1.44 26.64
CA THR A 479 -23.44 -2.60 26.38
C THR A 479 -21.97 -2.23 26.48
N PHE A 480 -21.56 -1.11 25.87
CA PHE A 480 -20.15 -0.80 25.67
C PHE A 480 -19.57 0.20 26.65
N LEU A 481 -20.35 1.21 27.09
CA LEU A 481 -19.79 2.27 27.93
C LEU A 481 -19.56 1.76 29.35
N ASN A 482 -18.31 1.82 29.78
CA ASN A 482 -17.93 1.42 31.13
C ASN A 482 -17.86 2.60 32.11
N GLU A 483 -17.70 2.27 33.39
CA GLU A 483 -17.64 3.24 34.49
C GLU A 483 -16.42 4.19 34.43
N TYR A 484 -15.37 3.82 33.69
CA TYR A 484 -14.15 4.61 33.49
C TYR A 484 -14.24 5.56 32.29
N GLY A 485 -15.37 5.61 31.59
CA GLY A 485 -15.64 6.55 30.51
C GLY A 485 -15.03 6.17 29.15
N TYR A 486 -14.69 4.90 28.94
CA TYR A 486 -14.33 4.36 27.63
C TYR A 486 -15.24 3.19 27.23
N LEU A 487 -15.08 2.69 26.00
CA LEU A 487 -15.91 1.59 25.49
C LEU A 487 -15.17 0.26 25.58
N TYR A 488 -15.86 -0.80 26.01
CA TYR A 488 -15.38 -2.16 25.82
C TYR A 488 -15.14 -2.46 24.34
N ASP A 489 -14.13 -3.25 24.04
CA ASP A 489 -13.77 -3.58 22.65
C ASP A 489 -14.77 -4.55 22.02
N TYR A 490 -15.23 -5.54 22.80
CA TYR A 490 -16.34 -6.41 22.47
C TYR A 490 -17.01 -7.00 23.73
N VAL A 491 -18.25 -7.46 23.57
CA VAL A 491 -19.05 -8.09 24.63
C VAL A 491 -19.75 -9.34 24.08
N ASP A 492 -19.50 -10.50 24.68
CA ASP A 492 -20.14 -11.77 24.37
C ASP A 492 -20.78 -12.38 25.64
N GLY A 493 -22.06 -12.07 25.86
CA GLY A 493 -22.79 -12.50 27.05
C GLY A 493 -22.15 -11.97 28.33
N ARG A 494 -21.53 -12.85 29.12
CA ARG A 494 -20.81 -12.49 30.36
C ARG A 494 -19.32 -12.21 30.13
N MET A 495 -18.80 -12.51 28.95
CA MET A 495 -17.41 -12.25 28.58
C MET A 495 -17.32 -10.82 28.03
N ILE A 496 -16.63 -9.95 28.76
CA ILE A 496 -16.45 -8.54 28.41
C ILE A 496 -14.95 -8.29 28.25
N ASP A 497 -14.53 -7.69 27.13
CA ASP A 497 -13.14 -7.29 26.96
C ASP A 497 -12.88 -5.90 27.53
N TRP A 498 -12.10 -5.86 28.61
CA TRP A 498 -11.71 -4.64 29.31
C TRP A 498 -10.52 -3.92 28.68
N SER A 499 -9.90 -4.53 27.67
CA SER A 499 -8.71 -4.00 27.01
C SER A 499 -9.01 -2.63 26.40
N VAL A 500 -8.17 -1.64 26.71
CA VAL A 500 -8.25 -0.33 26.04
C VAL A 500 -7.69 -0.48 24.62
N ARG A 501 -8.57 -0.39 23.62
CA ARG A 501 -8.27 -0.54 22.19
C ARG A 501 -8.83 0.62 21.37
N PRO A 502 -8.26 0.90 20.19
CA PRO A 502 -8.60 2.09 19.42
C PRO A 502 -9.96 2.00 18.73
N ASN A 503 -10.60 0.84 18.64
CA ASN A 503 -11.86 0.62 17.92
C ASN A 503 -13.01 1.52 18.41
N MET A 504 -12.97 1.95 19.66
CA MET A 504 -13.93 2.92 20.21
C MET A 504 -13.90 4.29 19.49
N ILE A 505 -12.81 4.64 18.79
CA ILE A 505 -12.68 5.92 18.10
C ILE A 505 -13.73 6.10 17.00
N PHE A 506 -14.15 5.01 16.35
CA PHE A 506 -15.18 5.08 15.30
C PHE A 506 -16.50 5.63 15.85
N ALA A 507 -16.92 5.22 17.05
CA ALA A 507 -18.12 5.73 17.68
C ALA A 507 -18.05 7.25 17.95
N VAL A 508 -16.85 7.84 18.02
CA VAL A 508 -16.65 9.28 18.20
C VAL A 508 -16.55 10.00 16.86
N ALA A 509 -15.84 9.41 15.91
CA ALA A 509 -15.48 10.01 14.63
C ALA A 509 -16.62 10.01 13.60
N LEU A 510 -17.46 8.96 13.56
CA LEU A 510 -18.57 8.84 12.60
C LEU A 510 -19.57 10.01 12.73
N ASP A 511 -20.23 10.35 11.62
CA ASP A 511 -21.16 11.49 11.57
C ASP A 511 -22.34 11.30 12.51
N TYR A 512 -22.90 10.09 12.51
CA TYR A 512 -23.91 9.68 13.46
C TYR A 512 -23.27 8.79 14.51
N SER A 513 -23.37 9.24 15.76
CA SER A 513 -22.84 8.52 16.92
C SER A 513 -23.94 8.17 17.91
N PRO A 514 -23.89 6.97 18.53
CA PRO A 514 -24.79 6.62 19.62
C PRO A 514 -24.43 7.36 20.92
N LEU A 515 -23.23 7.94 21.02
CA LEU A 515 -22.73 8.60 22.22
C LEU A 515 -23.17 10.06 22.29
N ASP A 516 -23.43 10.53 23.51
CA ASP A 516 -23.56 11.96 23.80
C ASP A 516 -22.19 12.68 23.79
N GLN A 517 -22.21 14.00 23.87
CA GLN A 517 -20.99 14.82 23.81
C GLN A 517 -20.02 14.57 24.97
N LYS A 518 -20.51 14.27 26.18
CA LYS A 518 -19.66 14.00 27.35
C LYS A 518 -18.98 12.63 27.20
N GLN A 519 -19.73 11.62 26.77
CA GLN A 519 -19.23 10.27 26.49
C GLN A 519 -18.18 10.29 25.38
N LYS A 520 -18.43 11.02 24.29
CA LYS A 520 -17.46 11.22 23.20
C LYS A 520 -16.13 11.78 23.69
N ARG A 521 -16.17 12.80 24.56
CA ARG A 521 -14.96 13.41 25.15
C ARG A 521 -14.22 12.40 26.03
N GLY A 522 -14.92 11.66 26.88
CA GLY A 522 -14.32 10.61 27.72
C GLY A 522 -13.56 9.56 26.91
N VAL A 523 -14.20 9.05 25.85
CA VAL A 523 -13.57 8.08 24.92
C VAL A 523 -12.33 8.69 24.26
N LEU A 524 -12.45 9.90 23.73
CA LEU A 524 -11.33 10.58 23.05
C LEU A 524 -10.16 10.85 24.00
N ASP A 525 -10.43 11.22 25.26
CA ASP A 525 -9.40 11.47 26.27
C ASP A 525 -8.63 10.19 26.60
N VAL A 526 -9.29 9.04 26.68
CA VAL A 526 -8.63 7.74 26.88
C VAL A 526 -7.77 7.37 25.66
N CYS A 527 -8.29 7.52 24.43
CA CYS A 527 -7.49 7.33 23.21
C CYS A 527 -6.24 8.22 23.22
N THR A 528 -6.41 9.50 23.56
CA THR A 528 -5.31 10.49 23.60
C THR A 528 -4.25 10.11 24.61
N ARG A 529 -4.67 9.69 25.81
CA ARG A 529 -3.76 9.41 26.92
C ARG A 529 -3.00 8.10 26.76
N GLU A 530 -3.62 7.08 26.17
CA GLU A 530 -3.09 5.71 26.23
C GLU A 530 -2.70 5.13 24.87
N LEU A 531 -3.35 5.57 23.80
CA LEU A 531 -3.18 4.96 22.48
C LEU A 531 -2.45 5.86 21.50
N LEU A 532 -2.57 7.19 21.61
CA LEU A 532 -1.98 8.12 20.66
C LEU A 532 -0.45 8.03 20.62
N THR A 533 0.08 8.03 19.40
CA THR A 533 1.50 8.15 19.07
C THR A 533 1.66 9.16 17.92
N PRO A 534 2.88 9.64 17.62
CA PRO A 534 3.15 10.43 16.42
C PRO A 534 2.83 9.70 15.09
N LYS A 535 2.62 8.38 15.11
CA LYS A 535 2.37 7.54 13.92
C LYS A 535 0.97 6.91 13.91
N GLY A 536 0.02 7.48 14.68
CA GLY A 536 -1.35 7.00 14.78
C GLY A 536 -1.67 6.35 16.13
N LEU A 537 -2.76 5.59 16.21
CA LEU A 537 -3.19 4.94 17.46
C LEU A 537 -2.58 3.55 17.61
N ARG A 538 -2.10 3.23 18.82
CA ARG A 538 -1.75 1.85 19.21
C ARG A 538 -2.99 0.95 19.15
N SER A 539 -2.79 -0.27 18.68
CA SER A 539 -3.81 -1.33 18.64
C SER A 539 -4.20 -1.87 20.02
N LEU A 540 -3.39 -1.61 21.04
CA LEU A 540 -3.63 -1.96 22.44
C LEU A 540 -2.92 -0.98 23.38
N SER A 541 -3.55 -0.59 24.49
CA SER A 541 -2.92 0.26 25.51
C SER A 541 -1.71 -0.43 26.16
N PRO A 542 -0.62 0.31 26.43
CA PRO A 542 0.51 -0.17 27.23
C PRO A 542 0.14 -0.64 28.64
N LYS A 543 -1.04 -0.25 29.14
CA LYS A 543 -1.56 -0.66 30.45
C LYS A 543 -2.40 -1.93 30.40
N SER A 544 -2.80 -2.38 29.21
CA SER A 544 -3.57 -3.61 29.03
C SER A 544 -2.66 -4.83 29.04
N GLY A 545 -3.18 -5.97 29.53
CA GLY A 545 -2.48 -7.25 29.44
C GLY A 545 -2.23 -7.64 27.97
N GLY A 546 -1.04 -8.19 27.69
CA GLY A 546 -0.69 -8.65 26.34
C GLY A 546 -0.10 -7.57 25.43
N TYR A 547 0.20 -6.37 25.93
CA TYR A 547 0.88 -5.33 25.17
C TYR A 547 2.24 -5.79 24.62
N ASN A 548 2.35 -5.87 23.29
CA ASN A 548 3.52 -6.24 22.52
C ASN A 548 3.73 -5.23 21.37
N PRO A 549 4.57 -4.20 21.58
CA PRO A 549 4.67 -3.07 20.65
C PRO A 549 5.60 -3.29 19.46
N MET A 550 6.46 -4.31 19.48
CA MET A 550 7.54 -4.45 18.50
C MET A 550 7.17 -5.48 17.43
N TYR A 551 7.02 -5.06 16.18
CA TYR A 551 6.72 -5.93 15.04
C TYR A 551 8.01 -6.36 14.34
N VAL A 552 8.76 -7.25 15.00
CA VAL A 552 10.07 -7.73 14.56
C VAL A 552 10.22 -9.25 14.75
N GLY A 553 11.28 -9.81 14.17
CA GLY A 553 11.61 -11.23 14.32
C GLY A 553 10.76 -12.13 13.43
N PRO A 554 10.75 -13.45 13.70
CA PRO A 554 10.04 -14.46 12.91
C PRO A 554 8.52 -14.26 12.81
N GLN A 555 7.89 -14.90 11.83
CA GLN A 555 6.45 -14.79 11.54
C GLN A 555 5.57 -14.92 12.80
N THR A 556 5.80 -15.93 13.64
CA THR A 556 5.02 -16.13 14.88
C THR A 556 5.11 -14.95 15.85
N GLN A 557 6.28 -14.32 16.01
CA GLN A 557 6.43 -13.15 16.89
C GLN A 557 5.69 -11.95 16.32
N ARG A 558 5.78 -11.76 15.00
CA ARG A 558 5.08 -10.71 14.26
C ARG A 558 3.57 -10.87 14.37
N ASP A 559 3.03 -12.08 14.15
CA ASP A 559 1.59 -12.36 14.27
C ASP A 559 1.05 -12.05 15.68
N LEU A 560 1.83 -12.39 16.70
CA LEU A 560 1.53 -12.08 18.10
C LEU A 560 1.61 -10.58 18.44
N ALA A 561 2.40 -9.79 17.72
CA ALA A 561 2.53 -8.34 17.91
C ALA A 561 1.53 -7.53 17.09
N TYR A 562 1.07 -8.06 15.95
CA TYR A 562 0.43 -7.33 14.85
C TYR A 562 -0.71 -6.41 15.26
N HIS A 563 -1.56 -6.84 16.21
CA HIS A 563 -2.65 -6.04 16.79
C HIS A 563 -2.60 -5.97 18.33
N GLN A 564 -1.40 -6.11 18.90
CA GLN A 564 -1.18 -6.14 20.34
C GLN A 564 -0.37 -4.95 20.85
N GLY A 565 -0.28 -3.85 20.11
CA GLY A 565 0.41 -2.64 20.59
C GLY A 565 1.07 -1.79 19.51
N THR A 566 1.21 -2.34 18.30
CA THR A 566 1.61 -1.61 17.08
C THR A 566 0.73 -0.38 16.83
N ALA A 567 1.30 0.67 16.25
CA ALA A 567 0.61 1.91 15.92
C ALA A 567 0.12 1.91 14.46
N TRP A 568 -1.11 2.39 14.25
CA TRP A 568 -1.80 2.37 12.95
C TRP A 568 -2.24 3.79 12.54
N PRO A 569 -1.65 4.36 11.45
CA PRO A 569 -1.97 5.69 10.96
C PRO A 569 -3.43 5.90 10.56
N TRP A 570 -4.06 4.91 9.92
CA TRP A 570 -5.45 5.04 9.46
C TRP A 570 -6.43 5.29 10.63
N LEU A 571 -6.19 4.68 11.79
CA LEU A 571 -6.94 4.97 13.02
C LEU A 571 -6.68 6.39 13.53
N GLY A 572 -5.48 6.90 13.26
CA GLY A 572 -5.11 8.30 13.48
C GLY A 572 -6.01 9.26 12.70
N GLY A 573 -6.37 8.96 11.45
CA GLY A 573 -7.29 9.78 10.66
C GLY A 573 -8.64 9.97 11.34
N PHE A 574 -9.27 8.87 11.77
CA PHE A 574 -10.52 8.92 12.55
C PHE A 574 -10.35 9.65 13.89
N TYR A 575 -9.21 9.50 14.57
CA TYR A 575 -8.91 10.24 15.79
C TYR A 575 -8.82 11.76 15.56
N LEU A 576 -8.16 12.18 14.48
CA LEU A 576 -7.99 13.59 14.14
C LEU A 576 -9.33 14.19 13.68
N GLU A 577 -10.13 13.45 12.92
CA GLU A 577 -11.51 13.83 12.58
C GLU A 577 -12.37 14.00 13.84
N ALA A 578 -12.31 13.06 14.79
CA ALA A 578 -13.02 13.17 16.07
C ALA A 578 -12.59 14.43 16.85
N CYS A 579 -11.29 14.75 16.87
CA CYS A 579 -10.77 15.97 17.47
C CYS A 579 -11.35 17.23 16.82
N LEU A 580 -11.33 17.30 15.48
CA LEU A 580 -11.89 18.43 14.73
C LEU A 580 -13.39 18.56 14.94
N LYS A 581 -14.14 17.45 14.96
CA LYS A 581 -15.60 17.48 15.18
C LYS A 581 -15.97 18.00 16.58
N LEU A 582 -15.26 17.59 17.62
CA LEU A 582 -15.56 17.95 19.01
C LEU A 582 -15.05 19.33 19.41
N TYR A 583 -13.87 19.71 18.93
CA TYR A 583 -13.16 20.91 19.41
C TYR A 583 -12.99 21.99 18.34
N LYS A 584 -13.37 21.70 17.09
CA LYS A 584 -13.35 22.64 15.97
C LYS A 584 -11.96 23.28 15.82
N GLN A 585 -11.93 24.60 15.58
CA GLN A 585 -10.70 25.35 15.32
C GLN A 585 -9.64 25.26 16.45
N THR A 586 -10.04 24.98 17.70
CA THR A 586 -9.10 24.93 18.84
C THR A 586 -8.09 23.78 18.76
N ARG A 587 -8.33 22.78 17.90
CA ARG A 587 -7.42 21.64 17.68
C ARG A 587 -6.59 21.71 16.39
N LEU A 588 -6.73 22.73 15.55
CA LEU A 588 -6.02 22.82 14.27
C LEU A 588 -4.50 22.66 14.42
N SER A 589 -3.87 23.45 15.30
CA SER A 589 -2.42 23.38 15.55
C SER A 589 -1.96 22.02 16.09
N PHE A 590 -2.83 21.31 16.80
CA PHE A 590 -2.54 19.96 17.26
C PHE A 590 -2.54 18.96 16.10
N VAL A 591 -3.55 19.03 15.22
CA VAL A 591 -3.64 18.17 14.04
C VAL A 591 -2.45 18.43 13.09
N GLU A 592 -2.11 19.69 12.82
CA GLU A 592 -0.95 20.05 12.00
C GLU A 592 0.36 19.45 12.55
N ARG A 593 0.57 19.52 13.88
CA ARG A 593 1.73 18.87 14.52
C ARG A 593 1.73 17.36 14.41
N GLN A 594 0.56 16.71 14.40
CA GLN A 594 0.50 15.26 14.18
C GLN A 594 0.86 14.92 12.74
N LEU A 595 0.48 15.74 11.76
CA LEU A 595 0.80 15.53 10.35
C LEU A 595 2.31 15.64 10.05
N VAL A 596 3.07 16.47 10.79
CA VAL A 596 4.54 16.50 10.69
C VAL A 596 5.15 15.11 10.88
N GLY A 597 4.59 14.32 11.81
CA GLY A 597 5.03 12.94 12.02
C GLY A 597 4.86 12.04 10.79
N TYR A 598 3.87 12.29 9.93
CA TYR A 598 3.71 11.56 8.67
C TYR A 598 4.52 12.17 7.52
N GLU A 599 4.72 13.49 7.53
CA GLU A 599 5.57 14.19 6.56
C GLU A 599 7.03 13.69 6.64
N ASP A 600 7.55 13.47 7.85
CA ASP A 600 8.87 12.88 8.08
C ASP A 600 9.04 11.50 7.42
N GLU A 601 7.96 10.73 7.27
CA GLU A 601 8.00 9.40 6.64
C GLU A 601 8.15 9.46 5.12
N MET A 602 7.90 10.62 4.48
CA MET A 602 8.14 10.76 3.03
C MET A 602 9.60 10.53 2.65
N PHE A 603 10.51 10.65 3.63
CA PHE A 603 11.95 10.52 3.50
C PHE A 603 12.52 9.21 4.04
N ASN A 604 11.69 8.36 4.64
CA ASN A 604 12.10 7.16 5.39
C ASN A 604 11.36 5.91 4.89
N HIS A 605 11.89 4.74 5.23
CA HIS A 605 11.34 3.43 4.86
C HIS A 605 11.07 3.21 3.35
N CYS A 606 9.95 3.67 2.82
CA CYS A 606 9.70 3.75 1.38
C CYS A 606 9.28 5.18 1.06
N LEU A 607 10.07 5.83 0.20
CA LEU A 607 9.90 7.25 -0.09
C LEU A 607 8.52 7.55 -0.66
N SER A 608 7.99 8.73 -0.31
CA SER A 608 6.73 9.26 -0.85
C SER A 608 5.50 8.39 -0.55
N THR A 609 5.50 7.55 0.49
CA THR A 609 4.33 6.77 0.90
C THR A 609 4.38 6.45 2.40
N LEU A 610 3.36 5.77 2.92
CA LEU A 610 3.27 5.34 4.32
C LEU A 610 3.23 3.81 4.42
N PRO A 611 4.02 3.21 5.33
CA PRO A 611 4.02 1.77 5.56
C PRO A 611 2.71 1.34 6.22
N GLU A 612 2.51 0.03 6.34
CA GLU A 612 1.32 -0.59 6.92
C GLU A 612 1.09 -0.24 8.39
N LEU A 613 2.15 -0.32 9.19
CA LEU A 613 2.08 -0.04 10.62
C LEU A 613 3.43 0.43 11.14
N PHE A 614 3.42 0.91 12.37
CA PHE A 614 4.61 1.31 13.09
C PHE A 614 4.77 0.51 14.38
N ASP A 615 6.01 0.32 14.84
CA ASP A 615 6.25 -0.15 16.20
C ASP A 615 5.52 0.77 17.20
N GLY A 616 4.93 0.21 18.25
CA GLY A 616 4.11 0.93 19.22
C GLY A 616 4.89 1.83 20.18
N ASN A 617 6.21 1.65 20.25
CA ASN A 617 7.12 2.40 21.10
C ASN A 617 8.17 3.13 20.28
N PRO A 618 8.76 4.22 20.82
CA PRO A 618 9.89 4.88 20.18
C PRO A 618 10.99 3.89 19.79
N PRO A 619 11.63 4.05 18.61
CA PRO A 619 11.52 5.20 17.71
C PRO A 619 10.34 5.14 16.72
N PHE A 620 9.37 4.24 16.90
CA PHE A 620 8.22 4.05 15.99
C PHE A 620 8.67 3.74 14.57
N CYS A 621 9.48 2.68 14.37
CA CYS A 621 9.91 2.29 13.03
C CYS A 621 8.73 1.82 12.18
N GLY A 622 8.71 2.21 10.90
CA GLY A 622 7.78 1.67 9.91
C GLY A 622 8.04 0.19 9.62
N ARG A 623 6.96 -0.61 9.58
CA ARG A 623 6.98 -2.07 9.44
C ARG A 623 5.86 -2.57 8.53
N GLY A 624 5.85 -3.87 8.28
CA GLY A 624 4.85 -4.51 7.43
C GLY A 624 5.07 -4.16 5.96
N ALA A 625 3.97 -4.00 5.22
CA ALA A 625 4.00 -3.55 3.84
C ALA A 625 4.57 -2.13 3.76
N ILE A 626 5.28 -1.85 2.67
CA ILE A 626 6.06 -0.61 2.54
C ILE A 626 5.19 0.58 2.11
N SER A 627 4.01 0.29 1.57
CA SER A 627 3.01 1.25 1.09
C SER A 627 1.63 0.66 1.38
N PHE A 628 0.79 1.37 2.13
CA PHE A 628 -0.51 0.86 2.58
C PHE A 628 -1.64 1.86 2.33
N ALA A 629 -2.68 1.40 1.62
CA ALA A 629 -3.73 2.24 1.06
C ALA A 629 -4.51 3.02 2.12
N MET A 630 -4.95 2.33 3.19
CA MET A 630 -5.76 2.97 4.25
C MET A 630 -4.99 4.08 4.98
N ASN A 631 -3.67 3.92 5.15
CA ASN A 631 -2.87 4.93 5.84
C ASN A 631 -2.70 6.19 4.98
N VAL A 632 -2.42 6.02 3.68
CA VAL A 632 -2.34 7.16 2.74
C VAL A 632 -3.71 7.85 2.62
N ALA A 633 -4.79 7.07 2.49
CA ALA A 633 -6.15 7.58 2.37
C ALA A 633 -6.56 8.45 3.56
N GLU A 634 -6.36 7.96 4.77
CA GLU A 634 -6.81 8.65 5.98
C GLU A 634 -5.98 9.91 6.27
N VAL A 635 -4.72 9.95 5.84
CA VAL A 635 -3.90 11.18 5.91
C VAL A 635 -4.37 12.21 4.87
N LEU A 636 -4.65 11.80 3.63
CA LEU A 636 -5.25 12.68 2.60
C LEU A 636 -6.59 13.24 3.06
N ARG A 637 -7.46 12.39 3.60
CA ARG A 637 -8.76 12.78 4.16
C ARG A 637 -8.60 13.76 5.32
N THR A 638 -7.57 13.59 6.15
CA THR A 638 -7.27 14.54 7.25
C THR A 638 -6.81 15.89 6.71
N LEU A 639 -6.00 15.92 5.65
CA LEU A 639 -5.57 17.17 4.99
C LEU A 639 -6.76 17.94 4.41
N GLU A 640 -7.64 17.25 3.69
CA GLU A 640 -8.89 17.82 3.17
C GLU A 640 -9.79 18.38 4.30
N LEU A 641 -9.95 17.62 5.39
CA LEU A 641 -10.70 18.08 6.56
C LEU A 641 -10.07 19.34 7.18
N LEU A 642 -8.74 19.45 7.24
CA LEU A 642 -8.09 20.65 7.76
C LEU A 642 -8.42 21.88 6.93
N GLU A 643 -8.42 21.77 5.61
CA GLU A 643 -8.78 22.86 4.71
C GLU A 643 -10.23 23.31 4.96
N LYS A 644 -11.17 22.37 5.06
CA LYS A 644 -12.59 22.63 5.36
C LYS A 644 -12.86 23.30 6.73
N TYR A 645 -11.89 23.30 7.66
CA TYR A 645 -12.01 23.95 8.97
C TYR A 645 -11.22 25.27 9.08
N LYS A 646 -10.28 25.52 8.16
CA LYS A 646 -9.51 26.77 8.07
C LYS A 646 -10.31 27.88 7.37
N TYR A 647 -11.10 27.50 6.39
CA TYR A 647 -12.06 28.36 5.68
C TYR A 647 -13.48 28.09 6.20
#